data_AF-A0A352B5C0-F1
#
_entry.id   AF-A0A352B5C0-F1
#
_cell.length_a   1.000
_cell.length_b   1.000
_cell.length_c   1.000
_cell.angle_alpha   90.00
_cell.angle_beta   90.00
_cell.angle_gamma   90.00
#
_symmetry.space_group_name_H-M   'P 1'
#
loop_
_entity.id
_entity.type
_entity.pdbx_description
1 polymer ?
#
loop_
_entity_poly.entity_id
_entity_poly.type
_entity_poly.pdbx_seq_one_letter_code
_entity_poly.pdbx_strand_id
1 'polypeptide(L)'
;METPAPHRWKFFRAGGVDQVMFRDGADLAHLGELDPKLWVALAMPSRGIELDPKTADLIDTDHDGRIRPPELIAAVQWVAGALRDVGDVLRGGDGVALAAIQEPGILAAARRVLAELGKGDASAITLADVADTATIFATTQFNGDGVVVPESADDPATRQAITEIIATLGGQPDRSGKVGVDQVTLDAFFTQAAAHCAWAARAADPGLAPLGEEATAAAAAAVEAVRGKVDDYFARLRLATFDGRATAALNLSEKDYLALAAKELTLASAEIATLVLAKIVPDAPLPLTDGLNPAWTGAIATLASQAIAPLLGERDALSEADWSAVQAKLAPFVAWQAAKPASAVAQLGTARLHELLAGPARDAITALIQQDAALAPEYAQIAAVEKLVRFQRDLGKVLANYVNFADFYGRRGAVFQAGTLYLDARGCTLCIEVADAAKHATLAGLAGAYLAYCDLSRPGGQKRSIVAVFTDGDSDNLMVGRNGVFYDRQGCDWDATITRIVANPIGLREAFWLPYKKLVRMIEEQVSKRAAAAEAPSISKMTQVATTVGAADKAAPEAAKAKKIDVGTVAALGVAVGAIGTAIASVATGLMELAVWQYPVVIAAVWLAISGPSMLLAWLKLRRRNLGPILDANGWAINTKARLNVPFGAALTGVAKLPAGAERSLADPFADKRRPWKSYLFVVAVLVLGGLWYAGRLDPWLPLDQLTSTHLLGDHAPAAHHASPTPPTSVTPPPAAP
;
A
#
# COMPACT_ATOMS: atom_id res chain seq x y z
N MET A 1 49.32 -18.21 20.18
CA MET A 1 47.85 -18.13 20.13
C MET A 1 47.46 -18.71 18.78
N GLU A 2 46.96 -19.94 18.76
CA GLU A 2 46.39 -20.52 17.54
C GLU A 2 45.18 -19.67 17.15
N THR A 3 45.23 -19.07 15.96
CA THR A 3 44.06 -18.43 15.35
C THR A 3 42.97 -19.49 15.24
N PRO A 4 41.74 -19.26 15.74
CA PRO A 4 40.66 -20.23 15.57
C PRO A 4 40.50 -20.54 14.08
N ALA A 5 40.43 -21.83 13.75
CA ALA A 5 40.29 -22.26 12.36
C ALA A 5 39.02 -21.64 11.76
N PRO A 6 39.06 -21.13 10.52
CA PRO A 6 37.91 -20.47 9.91
C PRO A 6 36.73 -21.44 9.78
N HIS A 7 35.51 -20.94 10.07
CA HIS A 7 34.30 -21.76 10.02
C HIS A 7 34.07 -22.35 8.61
N ARG A 8 33.74 -23.63 8.54
CA ARG A 8 33.62 -24.38 7.27
C ARG A 8 32.18 -24.39 6.78
N TRP A 9 31.81 -23.37 6.02
CA TRP A 9 30.50 -23.26 5.36
C TRP A 9 30.26 -24.35 4.31
N LYS A 10 29.00 -24.80 4.21
CA LYS A 10 28.54 -25.67 3.12
C LYS A 10 27.49 -24.93 2.30
N PHE A 11 27.58 -25.05 0.98
CA PHE A 11 26.66 -24.44 0.04
C PHE A 11 25.90 -25.50 -0.74
N PHE A 12 24.67 -25.19 -1.13
CA PHE A 12 23.87 -25.98 -2.05
C PHE A 12 23.46 -25.12 -3.24
N ARG A 13 23.29 -25.75 -4.41
CA ARG A 13 22.95 -25.04 -5.65
C ARG A 13 21.46 -25.14 -5.94
N ALA A 14 20.76 -24.01 -5.90
CA ALA A 14 19.35 -23.92 -6.23
C ALA A 14 19.03 -22.59 -6.90
N GLY A 15 18.07 -22.56 -7.83
CA GLY A 15 17.73 -21.35 -8.58
C GLY A 15 18.86 -20.80 -9.46
N GLY A 16 19.90 -21.60 -9.74
CA GLY A 16 21.06 -21.19 -10.52
C GLY A 16 22.12 -20.40 -9.74
N VAL A 17 22.00 -20.32 -8.41
CA VAL A 17 22.96 -19.67 -7.49
C VAL A 17 23.36 -20.64 -6.37
N ASP A 18 24.54 -20.43 -5.80
CA ASP A 18 25.01 -21.17 -4.62
C ASP A 18 24.50 -20.45 -3.37
N GLN A 19 23.80 -21.19 -2.49
CA GLN A 19 23.18 -20.68 -1.27
C GLN A 19 23.75 -21.41 -0.06
N VAL A 20 23.91 -20.69 1.05
CA VAL A 20 24.41 -21.29 2.30
C VAL A 20 23.43 -22.33 2.83
N MET A 21 23.93 -23.47 3.31
CA MET A 21 23.15 -24.52 3.94
C MET A 21 23.40 -24.52 5.45
N PHE A 22 22.36 -24.31 6.24
CA PHE A 22 22.42 -24.46 7.69
C PHE A 22 22.29 -25.94 8.07
N ARG A 23 23.32 -26.50 8.72
CA ARG A 23 23.32 -27.90 9.17
C ARG A 23 23.07 -28.01 10.66
N ASP A 24 23.64 -27.11 11.43
CA ASP A 24 23.72 -27.17 12.88
C ASP A 24 23.77 -25.77 13.50
N GLY A 25 23.81 -25.70 14.83
CA GLY A 25 23.93 -24.45 15.58
C GLY A 25 25.25 -23.72 15.33
N ALA A 26 26.32 -24.40 14.91
CA ALA A 26 27.59 -23.75 14.61
C ALA A 26 27.50 -22.89 13.35
N ASP A 27 26.78 -23.35 12.32
CA ASP A 27 26.47 -22.54 11.14
C ASP A 27 25.66 -21.28 11.48
N LEU A 28 24.81 -21.33 12.52
CA LEU A 28 24.06 -20.15 12.97
C LEU A 28 24.91 -19.20 13.80
N ALA A 29 25.70 -19.71 14.75
CA ALA A 29 26.55 -18.90 15.62
C ALA A 29 27.54 -18.03 14.82
N HIS A 30 28.03 -18.54 13.68
CA HIS A 30 28.96 -17.81 12.80
C HIS A 30 28.27 -16.99 11.71
N LEU A 31 26.93 -16.84 11.72
CA LEU A 31 26.18 -16.13 10.67
C LEU A 31 26.71 -14.70 10.42
N GLY A 32 27.19 -14.02 11.45
CA GLY A 32 27.79 -12.68 11.34
C GLY A 32 29.09 -12.61 10.53
N GLU A 33 29.76 -13.75 10.31
CA GLU A 33 30.98 -13.85 9.51
C GLU A 33 30.70 -14.10 8.02
N LEU A 34 29.47 -14.51 7.68
CA LEU A 34 29.07 -14.79 6.31
C LEU A 34 28.89 -13.47 5.53
N ASP A 35 29.63 -13.31 4.42
CA ASP A 35 29.50 -12.12 3.55
C ASP A 35 28.02 -11.92 3.15
N PRO A 36 27.39 -10.76 3.48
CA PRO A 36 26.01 -10.45 3.12
C PRO A 36 25.71 -10.59 1.62
N LYS A 37 26.71 -10.48 0.74
CA LYS A 37 26.56 -10.71 -0.71
C LYS A 37 26.14 -12.13 -1.06
N LEU A 38 26.36 -13.09 -0.15
CA LEU A 38 25.98 -14.50 -0.31
C LEU A 38 24.55 -14.77 0.18
N TRP A 39 23.88 -13.78 0.77
CA TRP A 39 22.51 -13.90 1.26
C TRP A 39 21.53 -13.67 0.11
N VAL A 40 20.42 -14.40 0.10
CA VAL A 40 19.43 -14.30 -0.97
C VAL A 40 18.66 -12.98 -0.90
N ALA A 41 18.26 -12.56 0.30
CA ALA A 41 17.63 -11.27 0.58
C ALA A 41 18.48 -10.42 1.55
N LEU A 42 18.38 -9.10 1.38
CA LEU A 42 19.00 -8.08 2.25
C LEU A 42 17.98 -7.18 2.94
N ALA A 43 16.69 -7.36 2.65
CA ALA A 43 15.58 -6.81 3.40
C ALA A 43 14.34 -7.68 3.16
N MET A 44 13.49 -7.79 4.19
CA MET A 44 12.21 -8.49 4.15
C MET A 44 11.17 -7.66 4.90
N PRO A 45 9.94 -7.48 4.39
CA PRO A 45 8.90 -6.75 5.11
C PRO A 45 8.46 -7.52 6.38
N SER A 46 8.11 -6.82 7.45
CA SER A 46 7.59 -7.43 8.69
C SER A 46 6.10 -7.76 8.64
N ARG A 47 5.41 -7.39 7.55
CA ARG A 47 3.96 -7.58 7.32
C ARG A 47 3.70 -8.10 5.89
N GLY A 48 2.53 -8.70 5.67
CA GLY A 48 2.16 -9.28 4.37
C GLY A 48 2.95 -10.54 3.99
N ILE A 49 3.47 -11.23 5.01
CA ILE A 49 4.20 -12.50 4.90
C ILE A 49 3.62 -13.52 5.88
N GLU A 50 3.81 -14.79 5.58
CA GLU A 50 3.36 -15.95 6.36
C GLU A 50 4.33 -16.24 7.51
N LEU A 51 4.44 -15.25 8.40
CA LEU A 51 5.20 -15.23 9.63
C LEU A 51 4.30 -14.63 10.73
N ASP A 52 4.45 -15.07 11.97
CA ASP A 52 3.75 -14.44 13.09
C ASP A 52 4.17 -12.95 13.21
N PRO A 53 3.23 -11.99 13.13
CA PRO A 53 3.54 -10.57 13.22
C PRO A 53 4.34 -10.21 14.48
N LYS A 54 4.03 -10.85 15.62
CA LYS A 54 4.75 -10.59 16.88
C LYS A 54 6.20 -11.05 16.80
N THR A 55 6.48 -12.17 16.12
CA THR A 55 7.86 -12.63 15.93
C THR A 55 8.61 -11.70 14.98
N ALA A 56 7.94 -11.18 13.94
CA ALA A 56 8.53 -10.18 13.06
C ALA A 56 8.90 -8.90 13.83
N ASP A 57 8.02 -8.43 14.72
CA ASP A 57 8.24 -7.24 15.56
C ASP A 57 9.38 -7.41 16.57
N LEU A 58 9.63 -8.64 17.03
CA LEU A 58 10.76 -8.95 17.91
C LEU A 58 12.12 -8.98 17.18
N ILE A 59 12.11 -9.14 15.85
CA ILE A 59 13.31 -9.08 15.01
C ILE A 59 13.53 -7.65 14.52
N ASP A 60 12.47 -6.94 14.11
CA ASP A 60 12.46 -5.54 13.68
C ASP A 60 12.66 -4.59 14.88
N THR A 61 13.93 -4.37 15.23
CA THR A 61 14.33 -3.65 16.43
C THR A 61 14.25 -2.13 16.28
N ASP A 62 14.32 -1.61 15.05
CA ASP A 62 14.18 -0.18 14.77
C ASP A 62 12.73 0.21 14.40
N HIS A 63 11.84 -0.77 14.26
CA HIS A 63 10.43 -0.62 13.93
C HIS A 63 10.20 0.12 12.60
N ASP A 64 11.13 -0.02 11.63
CA ASP A 64 11.01 0.56 10.28
C ASP A 64 10.08 -0.27 9.36
N GLY A 65 9.61 -1.42 9.83
CA GLY A 65 8.75 -2.35 9.10
C GLY A 65 9.51 -3.31 8.19
N ARG A 66 10.85 -3.36 8.28
CA ARG A 66 11.72 -4.17 7.42
C ARG A 66 12.85 -4.82 8.22
N ILE A 67 12.87 -6.14 8.16
CA ILE A 67 13.94 -6.94 8.75
C ILE A 67 15.18 -6.90 7.86
N ARG A 68 16.34 -6.54 8.44
CA ARG A 68 17.65 -6.42 7.78
C ARG A 68 18.70 -7.39 8.35
N PRO A 69 19.86 -7.58 7.68
CA PRO A 69 20.88 -8.51 8.14
C PRO A 69 21.39 -8.27 9.58
N PRO A 70 21.65 -7.01 10.04
CA PRO A 70 22.11 -6.79 11.41
C PRO A 70 21.13 -7.29 12.46
N GLU A 71 19.84 -7.15 12.21
CA GLU A 71 18.78 -7.55 13.12
C GLU A 71 18.63 -9.07 13.21
N LEU A 72 18.77 -9.77 12.08
CA LEU A 72 18.81 -11.23 12.06
C LEU A 72 20.08 -11.78 12.75
N ILE A 73 21.22 -11.13 12.55
CA ILE A 73 22.46 -11.48 13.25
C ILE A 73 22.27 -11.28 14.76
N ALA A 74 21.70 -10.15 15.17
CA ALA A 74 21.40 -9.87 16.57
C ALA A 74 20.41 -10.88 17.17
N ALA A 75 19.38 -11.28 16.43
CA ALA A 75 18.42 -12.29 16.85
C ALA A 75 19.11 -13.65 17.08
N VAL A 76 19.97 -14.08 16.15
CA VAL A 76 20.72 -15.34 16.28
C VAL A 76 21.74 -15.28 17.43
N GLN A 77 22.45 -14.17 17.59
CA GLN A 77 23.37 -13.96 18.72
C GLN A 77 22.65 -13.96 20.07
N TRP A 78 21.46 -13.36 20.13
CA TRP A 78 20.63 -13.38 21.34
C TRP A 78 20.20 -14.82 21.68
N VAL A 79 19.76 -15.61 20.70
CA VAL A 79 19.44 -17.03 20.90
C VAL A 79 20.67 -17.82 21.33
N ALA A 80 21.86 -17.51 20.80
CA ALA A 80 23.12 -18.14 21.20
C ALA A 80 23.50 -17.88 22.66
N GLY A 81 23.06 -16.76 23.24
CA GLY A 81 23.17 -16.51 24.68
C GLY A 81 22.10 -17.22 25.51
N ALA A 82 20.90 -17.41 24.95
CA ALA A 82 19.75 -17.97 25.65
C ALA A 82 19.68 -19.51 25.67
N LEU A 83 20.08 -20.17 24.58
CA LEU A 83 20.05 -21.63 24.42
C LEU A 83 21.44 -22.26 24.54
N ARG A 84 21.47 -23.52 24.98
CA ARG A 84 22.69 -24.36 24.97
C ARG A 84 23.12 -24.75 23.57
N ASP A 85 22.16 -25.03 22.69
CA ASP A 85 22.38 -25.32 21.27
C ASP A 85 21.47 -24.44 20.41
N VAL A 86 22.09 -23.55 19.63
CA VAL A 86 21.38 -22.66 18.69
C VAL A 86 20.69 -23.46 17.59
N GLY A 87 21.18 -24.65 17.27
CA GLY A 87 20.62 -25.54 16.25
C GLY A 87 19.18 -25.97 16.55
N ASP A 88 18.73 -25.82 17.79
CA ASP A 88 17.36 -26.11 18.20
C ASP A 88 16.35 -25.28 17.40
N VAL A 89 16.66 -24.03 17.05
CA VAL A 89 15.76 -23.18 16.26
C VAL A 89 15.60 -23.64 14.81
N LEU A 90 16.54 -24.44 14.29
CA LEU A 90 16.42 -25.05 12.95
C LEU A 90 15.41 -26.20 12.94
N ARG A 91 15.21 -26.85 14.09
CA ARG A 91 14.21 -27.93 14.24
C ARG A 91 12.78 -27.37 14.28
N GLY A 92 12.63 -26.11 14.70
CA GLY A 92 11.33 -25.48 14.89
C GLY A 92 10.60 -26.03 16.11
N GLY A 93 9.28 -25.83 16.14
CA GLY A 93 8.38 -26.37 17.15
C GLY A 93 7.79 -25.31 18.08
N ASP A 94 6.64 -25.63 18.66
CA ASP A 94 5.84 -24.68 19.44
C ASP A 94 6.27 -24.56 20.91
N GLY A 95 7.41 -25.14 21.28
CA GLY A 95 7.91 -25.09 22.66
C GLY A 95 9.41 -25.36 22.80
N VAL A 96 9.94 -24.93 23.94
CA VAL A 96 11.35 -24.98 24.30
C VAL A 96 11.52 -25.89 25.52
N ALA A 97 12.42 -26.87 25.43
CA ALA A 97 12.75 -27.72 26.56
C ALA A 97 13.49 -26.91 27.64
N LEU A 98 13.08 -27.03 28.91
CA LEU A 98 13.73 -26.30 30.01
C LEU A 98 15.22 -26.67 30.15
N ALA A 99 15.58 -27.90 29.81
CA ALA A 99 16.97 -28.36 29.80
C ALA A 99 17.83 -27.71 28.69
N ALA A 100 17.21 -27.18 27.63
CA ALA A 100 17.90 -26.52 26.52
C ALA A 100 18.22 -25.05 26.82
N ILE A 101 17.58 -24.44 27.82
CA ILE A 101 17.81 -23.05 28.22
C ILE A 101 19.14 -22.98 29.01
N GLN A 102 20.01 -22.06 28.58
CA GLN A 102 21.30 -21.80 29.24
C GLN A 102 21.22 -20.61 30.20
N GLU A 103 20.53 -19.55 29.80
CA GLU A 103 20.46 -18.31 30.57
C GLU A 103 19.60 -18.52 31.84
N PRO A 104 20.15 -18.27 33.04
CA PRO A 104 19.49 -18.62 34.30
C PRO A 104 18.23 -17.78 34.58
N GLY A 105 18.17 -16.52 34.16
CA GLY A 105 17.02 -15.64 34.33
C GLY A 105 15.79 -16.14 33.57
N ILE A 106 15.96 -16.46 32.29
CA ILE A 106 14.94 -17.02 31.39
C ILE A 106 14.51 -18.40 31.89
N LEU A 107 15.43 -19.23 32.37
CA LEU A 107 15.08 -20.55 32.93
C LEU A 107 14.22 -20.41 34.21
N ALA A 108 14.58 -19.49 35.10
CA ALA A 108 13.82 -19.23 36.32
C ALA A 108 12.41 -18.68 35.98
N ALA A 109 12.32 -17.74 35.05
CA ALA A 109 11.05 -17.20 34.58
C ALA A 109 10.18 -18.26 33.90
N ALA A 110 10.74 -19.12 33.05
CA ALA A 110 10.01 -20.21 32.41
C ALA A 110 9.42 -21.20 33.43
N ARG A 111 10.18 -21.55 34.49
CA ARG A 111 9.69 -22.39 35.58
C ARG A 111 8.58 -21.71 36.39
N ARG A 112 8.70 -20.40 36.63
CA ARG A 112 7.67 -19.62 37.32
C ARG A 112 6.37 -19.59 36.53
N VAL A 113 6.43 -19.28 35.24
CA VAL A 113 5.28 -19.31 34.32
C VAL A 113 4.58 -20.67 34.37
N LEU A 114 5.34 -21.77 34.28
CA LEU A 114 4.77 -23.12 34.37
C LEU A 114 4.16 -23.43 35.75
N ALA A 115 4.78 -22.97 36.84
CA ALA A 115 4.24 -23.16 38.19
C ALA A 115 2.92 -22.40 38.40
N GLU A 116 2.81 -21.17 37.92
CA GLU A 116 1.60 -20.35 38.01
C GLU A 116 0.44 -20.93 37.18
N LEU A 117 0.74 -21.57 36.04
CA LEU A 117 -0.23 -22.32 35.25
C LEU A 117 -0.59 -23.70 35.83
N GLY A 118 -0.05 -24.07 37.01
CA GLY A 118 -0.26 -25.38 37.62
C GLY A 118 0.45 -26.54 36.90
N LYS A 119 1.44 -26.25 36.04
CA LYS A 119 2.22 -27.20 35.24
C LYS A 119 3.68 -27.32 35.72
N GLY A 120 3.91 -27.31 37.03
CA GLY A 120 5.26 -27.31 37.63
C GLY A 120 6.16 -28.50 37.22
N ASP A 121 5.57 -29.64 36.86
CA ASP A 121 6.30 -30.85 36.43
C ASP A 121 6.59 -30.89 34.92
N ALA A 122 6.17 -29.87 34.15
CA ALA A 122 6.38 -29.84 32.71
C ALA A 122 7.86 -29.68 32.36
N SER A 123 8.34 -30.45 31.38
CA SER A 123 9.73 -30.43 30.92
C SER A 123 10.01 -29.39 29.83
N ALA A 124 8.98 -28.74 29.30
CA ALA A 124 9.06 -27.76 28.22
C ALA A 124 7.99 -26.68 28.41
N ILE A 125 8.29 -25.48 27.92
CA ILE A 125 7.38 -24.33 27.88
C ILE A 125 6.93 -24.08 26.44
N THR A 126 5.63 -23.88 26.22
CA THR A 126 5.05 -23.69 24.88
C THR A 126 4.58 -22.27 24.65
N LEU A 127 4.29 -21.91 23.40
CA LEU A 127 3.80 -20.56 23.09
C LEU A 127 2.44 -20.29 23.73
N ALA A 128 1.58 -21.31 23.82
CA ALA A 128 0.29 -21.21 24.49
C ALA A 128 0.46 -20.85 25.97
N ASP A 129 1.41 -21.51 26.65
CA ASP A 129 1.69 -21.23 28.06
C ASP A 129 2.09 -19.75 28.27
N VAL A 130 2.91 -19.19 27.38
CA VAL A 130 3.34 -17.80 27.50
C VAL A 130 2.24 -16.80 27.12
N ALA A 131 1.43 -17.10 26.11
CA ALA A 131 0.32 -16.24 25.68
C ALA A 131 -0.77 -16.09 26.76
N ASP A 132 -1.11 -17.19 27.42
CA ASP A 132 -2.07 -17.18 28.54
C ASP A 132 -1.51 -16.36 29.72
N THR A 133 -0.23 -16.54 30.00
CA THR A 133 0.45 -15.89 31.12
C THR A 133 0.64 -14.40 30.91
N ALA A 134 1.00 -13.96 29.70
CA ALA A 134 1.05 -12.53 29.35
C ALA A 134 -0.31 -11.84 29.53
N THR A 135 -1.41 -12.54 29.27
CA THR A 135 -2.77 -12.04 29.50
C THR A 135 -3.07 -11.92 31.00
N ILE A 136 -2.67 -12.92 31.79
CA ILE A 136 -2.84 -12.92 33.25
C ILE A 136 -2.05 -11.77 33.88
N PHE A 137 -0.79 -11.62 33.48
CA PHE A 137 0.13 -10.59 33.97
C PHE A 137 -0.20 -9.17 33.51
N ALA A 138 -0.84 -9.00 32.34
CA ALA A 138 -1.36 -7.69 31.94
C ALA A 138 -2.53 -7.24 32.85
N THR A 139 -3.19 -8.15 33.57
CA THR A 139 -4.32 -7.82 34.45
C THR A 139 -3.96 -7.72 35.94
N THR A 140 -2.70 -7.96 36.31
CA THR A 140 -2.24 -7.79 37.69
C THR A 140 -2.09 -6.31 38.05
N GLN A 141 -2.28 -5.99 39.34
CA GLN A 141 -2.26 -4.63 39.88
C GLN A 141 -0.94 -3.87 39.61
N PHE A 142 0.18 -4.61 39.58
CA PHE A 142 1.51 -4.11 39.26
C PHE A 142 2.11 -4.94 38.13
N ASN A 143 2.32 -4.32 36.98
CA ASN A 143 2.75 -4.98 35.76
C ASN A 143 4.15 -4.57 35.28
N GLY A 144 4.85 -3.72 36.03
CA GLY A 144 6.27 -3.42 35.83
C GLY A 144 6.58 -2.56 34.61
N ASP A 145 5.72 -1.61 34.28
CA ASP A 145 5.95 -0.58 33.25
C ASP A 145 6.16 0.83 33.83
N GLY A 146 5.99 1.01 35.15
CA GLY A 146 6.12 2.28 35.84
C GLY A 146 4.91 3.20 35.67
N VAL A 147 3.78 2.68 35.20
CA VAL A 147 2.52 3.40 35.01
C VAL A 147 1.49 2.87 35.99
N VAL A 148 0.96 3.74 36.85
CA VAL A 148 -0.04 3.33 37.86
C VAL A 148 -1.44 3.78 37.46
N VAL A 149 -2.39 2.83 37.50
CA VAL A 149 -3.80 3.09 37.25
C VAL A 149 -4.54 3.38 38.56
N PRO A 150 -5.73 4.01 38.54
CA PRO A 150 -6.48 4.29 39.78
C PRO A 150 -6.74 3.03 40.64
N GLU A 151 -6.89 1.87 40.01
CA GLU A 151 -7.09 0.59 40.68
C GLU A 151 -5.83 0.04 41.36
N SER A 152 -4.64 0.56 41.04
CA SER A 152 -3.39 0.20 41.71
C SER A 152 -3.29 0.75 43.13
N ALA A 153 -4.07 1.78 43.47
CA ALA A 153 -4.15 2.33 44.81
C ALA A 153 -5.25 1.65 45.63
N ASP A 154 -4.90 1.14 46.81
CA ASP A 154 -5.86 0.55 47.76
C ASP A 154 -6.70 1.62 48.47
N ASP A 155 -6.12 2.81 48.70
CA ASP A 155 -6.78 3.88 49.41
C ASP A 155 -7.61 4.79 48.47
N PRO A 156 -8.83 5.19 48.87
CA PRO A 156 -9.70 6.02 48.02
C PRO A 156 -9.12 7.39 47.67
N ALA A 157 -8.28 7.97 48.53
CA ALA A 157 -7.75 9.33 48.35
C ALA A 157 -6.70 9.36 47.22
N THR A 158 -5.78 8.41 47.20
CA THR A 158 -4.78 8.24 46.15
C THR A 158 -5.44 7.86 44.83
N ARG A 159 -6.46 6.98 44.85
CA ARG A 159 -7.24 6.65 43.65
C ARG A 159 -7.89 7.87 43.02
N GLN A 160 -8.48 8.73 43.85
CA GLN A 160 -9.07 9.98 43.40
C GLN A 160 -8.00 10.93 42.83
N ALA A 161 -6.85 11.07 43.51
CA ALA A 161 -5.75 11.89 43.03
C ALA A 161 -5.22 11.43 41.65
N ILE A 162 -5.04 10.12 41.44
CA ILE A 162 -4.64 9.55 40.14
C ILE A 162 -5.69 9.90 39.06
N THR A 163 -6.98 9.76 39.38
CA THR A 163 -8.08 10.09 38.45
C THR A 163 -8.08 11.58 38.07
N GLU A 164 -7.85 12.46 39.05
CA GLU A 164 -7.77 13.91 38.85
C GLU A 164 -6.55 14.31 38.00
N ILE A 165 -5.41 13.64 38.19
CA ILE A 165 -4.21 13.84 37.35
C ILE A 165 -4.50 13.43 35.90
N ILE A 166 -5.10 12.25 35.69
CA ILE A 166 -5.48 11.76 34.35
C ILE A 166 -6.47 12.71 33.67
N ALA A 167 -7.45 13.22 34.41
CA ALA A 167 -8.45 14.14 33.86
C ALA A 167 -7.85 15.50 33.45
N THR A 168 -6.75 15.94 34.08
CA THR A 168 -6.14 17.25 33.82
C THR A 168 -5.03 17.20 32.77
N LEU A 169 -4.07 16.29 32.90
CA LEU A 169 -2.90 16.20 32.01
C LEU A 169 -3.01 15.07 30.97
N GLY A 170 -4.02 14.22 31.07
CA GLY A 170 -4.04 12.93 30.42
C GLY A 170 -3.19 11.90 31.17
N GLY A 171 -3.02 10.74 30.56
CA GLY A 171 -2.17 9.68 31.10
C GLY A 171 -1.56 8.84 29.97
N GLN A 172 -0.73 7.88 30.36
CA GLN A 172 -0.10 6.94 29.45
C GLN A 172 -0.86 5.61 29.45
N PRO A 173 -0.91 4.89 28.33
CA PRO A 173 -1.44 3.54 28.32
C PRO A 173 -0.52 2.61 29.11
N ASP A 174 -1.08 2.03 30.17
CA ASP A 174 -0.53 0.93 30.95
C ASP A 174 -0.54 -0.38 30.14
N ARG A 175 0.27 -1.38 30.50
CA ARG A 175 0.26 -2.70 29.82
C ARG A 175 -1.11 -3.41 29.84
N SER A 176 -1.99 -3.08 30.78
CA SER A 176 -3.39 -3.56 30.78
C SER A 176 -4.27 -2.91 29.70
N GLY A 177 -3.78 -1.86 29.03
CA GLY A 177 -4.51 -1.02 28.09
C GLY A 177 -5.32 0.11 28.75
N LYS A 178 -5.32 0.20 30.07
CA LYS A 178 -5.93 1.31 30.82
C LYS A 178 -5.01 2.54 30.81
N VAL A 179 -5.57 3.70 31.09
CA VAL A 179 -4.79 4.95 31.19
C VAL A 179 -4.35 5.13 32.63
N GLY A 180 -3.05 5.33 32.84
CA GLY A 180 -2.45 5.56 34.14
C GLY A 180 -1.48 6.75 34.15
N VAL A 181 -0.79 6.93 35.27
CA VAL A 181 0.13 8.04 35.54
C VAL A 181 1.55 7.49 35.71
N ASP A 182 2.51 8.06 34.97
CA ASP A 182 3.94 7.80 35.15
C ASP A 182 4.61 8.91 35.98
N GLN A 183 5.89 8.72 36.32
CA GLN A 183 6.63 9.70 37.13
C GLN A 183 6.70 11.07 36.45
N VAL A 184 6.82 11.10 35.12
CA VAL A 184 6.92 12.35 34.33
C VAL A 184 5.62 13.14 34.41
N THR A 185 4.47 12.49 34.24
CA THR A 185 3.14 13.12 34.33
C THR A 185 2.87 13.58 35.76
N LEU A 186 3.26 12.78 36.76
CA LEU A 186 3.12 13.15 38.17
C LEU A 186 3.91 14.42 38.51
N ASP A 187 5.19 14.47 38.15
CA ASP A 187 6.04 15.64 38.43
C ASP A 187 5.58 16.87 37.66
N ALA A 188 5.10 16.70 36.42
CA ALA A 188 4.50 17.78 35.64
C ALA A 188 3.23 18.34 36.32
N PHE A 189 2.36 17.47 36.85
CA PHE A 189 1.16 17.87 37.60
C PHE A 189 1.52 18.70 38.83
N PHE A 190 2.41 18.20 39.68
CA PHE A 190 2.78 18.89 40.91
C PHE A 190 3.54 20.20 40.64
N THR A 191 4.33 20.27 39.57
CA THR A 191 4.98 21.52 39.13
C THR A 191 3.95 22.56 38.70
N GLN A 192 2.95 22.16 37.91
CA GLN A 192 1.88 23.07 37.46
C GLN A 192 0.95 23.48 38.62
N ALA A 193 0.65 22.56 39.53
CA ALA A 193 -0.13 22.83 40.74
C ALA A 193 0.59 23.85 41.64
N ALA A 194 1.89 23.64 41.90
CA ALA A 194 2.69 24.57 42.70
C ALA A 194 2.77 25.96 42.07
N ALA A 195 2.97 26.05 40.75
CA ALA A 195 2.98 27.33 40.04
C ALA A 195 1.63 28.06 40.14
N HIS A 196 0.51 27.33 40.02
CA HIS A 196 -0.83 27.91 40.15
C HIS A 196 -1.12 28.36 41.60
N CYS A 197 -0.77 27.56 42.60
CA CYS A 197 -0.92 27.94 44.01
C CYS A 197 -0.04 29.13 44.39
N ALA A 198 1.20 29.21 43.87
CA ALA A 198 2.08 30.36 44.07
C ALA A 198 1.52 31.63 43.41
N TRP A 199 0.93 31.52 42.22
CA TRP A 199 0.21 32.63 41.59
C TRP A 199 -0.99 33.07 42.44
N ALA A 200 -1.83 32.13 42.88
CA ALA A 200 -3.02 32.42 43.67
C ALA A 200 -2.68 33.04 45.04
N ALA A 201 -1.59 32.62 45.69
CA ALA A 201 -1.15 33.16 46.97
C ALA A 201 -0.81 34.66 46.90
N ARG A 202 -0.40 35.18 45.73
CA ARG A 202 -0.13 36.61 45.53
C ARG A 202 -1.38 37.49 45.58
N ALA A 203 -2.58 36.92 45.48
CA ALA A 203 -3.83 37.67 45.65
C ALA A 203 -3.97 38.30 47.04
N ALA A 204 -3.29 37.74 48.06
CA ALA A 204 -3.30 38.26 49.42
C ALA A 204 -2.41 39.50 49.64
N ASP A 205 -1.61 39.92 48.65
CA ASP A 205 -0.78 41.12 48.75
C ASP A 205 -1.67 42.37 48.69
N PRO A 206 -1.72 43.21 49.75
CA PRO A 206 -2.54 44.42 49.76
C PRO A 206 -2.18 45.42 48.66
N GLY A 207 -0.94 45.40 48.16
CA GLY A 207 -0.49 46.25 47.05
C GLY A 207 -1.01 45.79 45.68
N LEU A 208 -1.57 44.59 45.59
CA LEU A 208 -2.05 43.99 44.35
C LEU A 208 -3.53 44.26 44.10
N ALA A 209 -4.34 44.35 45.16
CA ALA A 209 -5.79 44.59 45.08
C ALA A 209 -6.20 45.76 45.99
N PRO A 210 -5.96 47.03 45.58
CA PRO A 210 -6.18 48.21 46.41
C PRO A 210 -7.62 48.41 46.91
N LEU A 211 -8.62 47.77 46.27
CA LEU A 211 -10.04 47.82 46.63
C LEU A 211 -10.57 46.47 47.15
N GLY A 212 -9.71 45.47 47.33
CA GLY A 212 -10.10 44.06 47.43
C GLY A 212 -10.21 43.39 46.04
N GLU A 213 -10.13 42.06 45.98
CA GLU A 213 -9.97 41.32 44.71
C GLU A 213 -11.12 41.55 43.73
N GLU A 214 -12.38 41.39 44.17
CA GLU A 214 -13.56 41.53 43.31
C GLU A 214 -13.75 42.97 42.81
N ALA A 215 -13.61 43.96 43.69
CA ALA A 215 -13.76 45.37 43.32
C ALA A 215 -12.60 45.86 42.44
N THR A 216 -11.37 45.39 42.68
CA THR A 216 -10.23 45.69 41.80
C THR A 216 -10.40 45.03 40.43
N ALA A 217 -10.96 43.82 40.36
CA ALA A 217 -11.29 43.17 39.10
C ALA A 217 -12.37 43.94 38.32
N ALA A 218 -13.44 44.38 38.99
CA ALA A 218 -14.47 45.22 38.38
C ALA A 218 -13.89 46.56 37.88
N ALA A 219 -13.02 47.20 38.66
CA ALA A 219 -12.32 48.42 38.26
C ALA A 219 -11.42 48.21 37.03
N ALA A 220 -10.64 47.13 37.00
CA ALA A 220 -9.77 46.78 35.88
C ALA A 220 -10.57 46.49 34.60
N ALA A 221 -11.68 45.75 34.70
CA ALA A 221 -12.58 45.48 33.59
C ALA A 221 -13.24 46.77 33.05
N ALA A 222 -13.68 47.66 33.95
CA ALA A 222 -14.26 48.96 33.57
C ALA A 222 -13.24 49.86 32.84
N VAL A 223 -11.99 49.87 33.31
CA VAL A 223 -10.88 50.59 32.66
C VAL A 223 -10.60 50.00 31.28
N GLU A 224 -10.50 48.68 31.16
CA GLU A 224 -10.19 48.02 29.89
C GLU A 224 -11.28 48.26 28.83
N ALA A 225 -12.55 48.24 29.24
CA ALA A 225 -13.69 48.45 28.34
C ALA A 225 -13.67 49.82 27.63
N VAL A 226 -13.14 50.86 28.29
CA VAL A 226 -13.10 52.23 27.75
C VAL A 226 -11.71 52.69 27.34
N ARG A 227 -10.66 51.90 27.65
CA ARG A 227 -9.26 52.30 27.52
C ARG A 227 -8.95 52.92 26.17
N GLY A 228 -9.25 52.19 25.09
CA GLY A 228 -8.95 52.66 23.73
C GLY A 228 -9.62 53.98 23.37
N LYS A 229 -10.84 54.25 23.88
CA LYS A 229 -11.57 55.49 23.62
C LYS A 229 -11.09 56.67 24.46
N VAL A 230 -10.75 56.42 25.72
CA VAL A 230 -10.21 57.45 26.61
C VAL A 230 -8.80 57.85 26.16
N ASP A 231 -7.96 56.87 25.78
CA ASP A 231 -6.63 57.12 25.22
C ASP A 231 -6.71 57.89 23.89
N ASP A 232 -7.61 57.51 22.96
CA ASP A 232 -7.87 58.26 21.73
C ASP A 232 -8.33 59.70 22.01
N TYR A 233 -9.20 59.91 22.99
CA TYR A 233 -9.66 61.24 23.38
C TYR A 233 -8.49 62.14 23.85
N PHE A 234 -7.64 61.68 24.77
CA PHE A 234 -6.48 62.46 25.22
C PHE A 234 -5.43 62.63 24.12
N ALA A 235 -5.23 61.64 23.23
CA ALA A 235 -4.35 61.80 22.07
C ALA A 235 -4.84 62.90 21.12
N ARG A 236 -6.16 62.98 20.85
CA ARG A 236 -6.78 64.05 20.05
C ARG A 236 -6.67 65.41 20.74
N LEU A 237 -6.82 65.47 22.06
CA LEU A 237 -6.62 66.71 22.82
C LEU A 237 -5.20 67.23 22.68
N ARG A 238 -4.19 66.36 22.82
CA ARG A 238 -2.77 66.73 22.60
C ARG A 238 -2.51 67.26 21.20
N LEU A 239 -3.12 66.64 20.18
CA LEU A 239 -2.99 67.09 18.79
C LEU A 239 -3.67 68.45 18.57
N ALA A 240 -4.83 68.68 19.20
CA ALA A 240 -5.53 69.97 19.16
C ALA A 240 -4.75 71.09 19.90
N THR A 241 -4.09 70.77 21.02
CA THR A 241 -3.20 71.70 21.73
C THR A 241 -1.92 71.98 20.93
N PHE A 242 -1.38 70.98 20.21
CA PHE A 242 -0.17 71.14 19.38
C PHE A 242 -0.41 72.05 18.15
N ASP A 243 -1.51 71.84 17.42
CA ASP A 243 -1.90 72.68 16.30
C ASP A 243 -3.41 72.94 16.33
N GLY A 244 -3.78 74.18 16.68
CA GLY A 244 -5.18 74.59 16.78
C GLY A 244 -5.99 74.37 15.49
N ARG A 245 -5.33 74.31 14.31
CA ARG A 245 -6.00 74.00 13.03
C ARG A 245 -6.56 72.59 12.98
N ALA A 246 -6.00 71.64 13.75
CA ALA A 246 -6.49 70.27 13.82
C ALA A 246 -7.83 70.15 14.57
N THR A 247 -8.14 71.07 15.50
CA THR A 247 -9.34 71.00 16.37
C THR A 247 -10.65 70.85 15.58
N ALA A 248 -10.79 71.57 14.47
CA ALA A 248 -11.99 71.49 13.63
C ALA A 248 -12.10 70.16 12.87
N ALA A 249 -10.95 69.56 12.48
CA ALA A 249 -10.91 68.27 11.78
C ALA A 249 -11.04 67.07 12.72
N LEU A 250 -10.69 67.24 14.00
CA LEU A 250 -10.79 66.19 15.03
C LEU A 250 -12.20 66.05 15.61
N ASN A 251 -13.04 67.08 15.45
CA ASN A 251 -14.47 67.03 15.71
C ASN A 251 -15.22 66.72 14.41
N LEU A 252 -16.39 66.09 14.52
CA LEU A 252 -17.19 65.72 13.36
C LEU A 252 -17.71 66.96 12.63
N SER A 253 -17.64 66.98 11.30
CA SER A 253 -18.14 68.09 10.48
C SER A 253 -19.66 68.09 10.40
N GLU A 254 -20.26 69.27 10.12
CA GLU A 254 -21.71 69.40 9.93
C GLU A 254 -22.23 68.48 8.81
N LYS A 255 -21.46 68.32 7.74
CA LYS A 255 -21.79 67.43 6.62
C LYS A 255 -21.91 65.97 7.05
N ASP A 256 -21.03 65.52 7.95
CA ASP A 256 -21.03 64.14 8.44
C ASP A 256 -22.15 63.91 9.47
N TYR A 257 -22.52 64.94 10.26
CA TYR A 257 -23.73 64.90 11.10
C TYR A 257 -25.00 64.75 10.25
N LEU A 258 -25.11 65.48 9.14
CA LEU A 258 -26.25 65.34 8.22
C LEU A 258 -26.33 63.92 7.61
N ALA A 259 -25.17 63.30 7.32
CA ALA A 259 -25.11 61.91 6.84
C ALA A 259 -25.54 60.90 7.91
N LEU A 260 -25.24 61.15 9.18
CA LEU A 260 -25.71 60.31 10.30
C LEU A 260 -27.19 60.51 10.59
N ALA A 261 -27.69 61.75 10.52
CA ALA A 261 -29.11 62.08 10.75
C ALA A 261 -30.06 61.47 9.70
N ALA A 262 -29.55 61.10 8.53
CA ALA A 262 -30.31 60.40 7.50
C ALA A 262 -30.51 58.90 7.80
N LYS A 263 -29.87 58.37 8.85
CA LYS A 263 -30.01 56.98 9.32
C LYS A 263 -30.87 56.92 10.58
N GLU A 264 -31.40 55.74 10.89
CA GLU A 264 -32.03 55.47 12.18
C GLU A 264 -30.97 55.39 13.28
N LEU A 265 -31.04 56.32 14.24
CA LEU A 265 -30.06 56.43 15.33
C LEU A 265 -30.61 55.79 16.61
N THR A 266 -29.87 54.82 17.13
CA THR A 266 -30.12 54.22 18.46
C THR A 266 -28.89 54.40 19.33
N LEU A 267 -29.06 54.42 20.66
CA LEU A 267 -27.96 54.59 21.61
C LEU A 267 -26.87 53.50 21.50
N ALA A 268 -27.17 52.37 20.84
CA ALA A 268 -26.24 51.27 20.59
C ALA A 268 -25.71 51.22 19.14
N SER A 269 -25.98 52.23 18.31
CA SER A 269 -25.48 52.27 16.92
C SER A 269 -23.95 52.28 16.90
N ALA A 270 -23.37 51.38 16.10
CA ALA A 270 -21.93 51.30 15.91
C ALA A 270 -21.37 52.61 15.36
N GLU A 271 -22.11 53.30 14.49
CA GLU A 271 -21.70 54.60 13.96
C GLU A 271 -21.59 55.68 15.06
N ILE A 272 -22.53 55.70 16.02
CA ILE A 272 -22.43 56.61 17.18
C ILE A 272 -21.24 56.23 18.06
N ALA A 273 -21.01 54.93 18.30
CA ALA A 273 -19.87 54.46 19.08
C ALA A 273 -18.50 54.85 18.45
N THR A 274 -18.41 55.04 17.13
CA THR A 274 -17.17 55.50 16.47
C THR A 274 -16.84 56.98 16.70
N LEU A 275 -17.83 57.80 17.07
CA LEU A 275 -17.62 59.23 17.33
C LEU A 275 -16.69 59.46 18.53
N VAL A 276 -16.14 60.69 18.60
CA VAL A 276 -15.29 61.13 19.73
C VAL A 276 -16.06 61.01 21.05
N LEU A 277 -15.34 60.67 22.12
CA LEU A 277 -15.92 60.38 23.43
C LEU A 277 -16.59 61.61 24.06
N ALA A 278 -15.97 62.77 23.90
CA ALA A 278 -16.50 64.09 24.21
C ALA A 278 -15.96 65.09 23.17
N LYS A 279 -16.49 66.32 23.16
CA LYS A 279 -16.04 67.37 22.23
C LYS A 279 -14.55 67.68 22.45
N ILE A 280 -13.76 67.67 21.38
CA ILE A 280 -12.32 67.95 21.44
C ILE A 280 -12.13 69.47 21.56
N VAL A 281 -11.63 69.92 22.70
CA VAL A 281 -11.25 71.31 23.00
C VAL A 281 -9.89 71.29 23.69
N PRO A 282 -8.89 72.09 23.25
CA PRO A 282 -7.56 72.11 23.89
C PRO A 282 -7.63 72.20 25.41
N ASP A 283 -6.84 71.36 26.09
CA ASP A 283 -6.70 71.28 27.55
C ASP A 283 -8.00 71.00 28.35
N ALA A 284 -9.05 70.47 27.71
CA ALA A 284 -10.29 70.10 28.37
C ALA A 284 -10.21 68.73 29.08
N PRO A 285 -10.63 68.61 30.36
CA PRO A 285 -10.78 67.31 31.00
C PRO A 285 -11.94 66.51 30.38
N LEU A 286 -11.91 65.19 30.48
CA LEU A 286 -12.99 64.32 30.03
C LEU A 286 -14.19 64.42 31.00
N PRO A 287 -15.37 64.90 30.59
CA PRO A 287 -16.55 64.89 31.45
C PRO A 287 -16.99 63.46 31.77
N LEU A 288 -17.50 63.21 32.99
CA LEU A 288 -17.96 61.88 33.41
C LEU A 288 -19.49 61.72 33.41
N THR A 289 -20.24 62.82 33.23
CA THR A 289 -21.70 62.85 33.26
C THR A 289 -22.28 63.43 31.97
N ASP A 290 -22.20 64.75 31.79
CA ASP A 290 -22.83 65.48 30.69
C ASP A 290 -21.87 65.76 29.53
N GLY A 291 -22.39 65.77 28.30
CA GLY A 291 -21.58 66.07 27.10
C GLY A 291 -20.75 64.91 26.56
N LEU A 292 -21.05 63.69 27.03
CA LEU A 292 -20.47 62.44 26.53
C LEU A 292 -21.20 61.93 25.29
N ASN A 293 -20.47 61.13 24.51
CA ASN A 293 -21.04 60.31 23.45
C ASN A 293 -22.08 59.35 24.04
N PRO A 294 -23.35 59.38 23.56
CA PRO A 294 -24.44 58.58 24.12
C PRO A 294 -24.18 57.06 24.11
N ALA A 295 -23.38 56.55 23.17
CA ALA A 295 -23.04 55.13 23.12
C ALA A 295 -22.07 54.69 24.23
N TRP A 296 -21.36 55.64 24.85
CA TRP A 296 -20.35 55.37 25.87
C TRP A 296 -20.77 55.82 27.27
N THR A 297 -21.89 56.54 27.43
CA THR A 297 -22.36 57.05 28.73
C THR A 297 -22.45 55.96 29.80
N GLY A 298 -22.99 54.78 29.47
CA GLY A 298 -23.08 53.65 30.41
C GLY A 298 -21.70 53.07 30.81
N ALA A 299 -20.78 52.96 29.86
CA ALA A 299 -19.43 52.47 30.12
C ALA A 299 -18.60 53.47 30.95
N ILE A 300 -18.75 54.77 30.69
CA ILE A 300 -18.10 55.83 31.47
C ILE A 300 -18.71 55.97 32.86
N ALA A 301 -20.02 55.80 33.03
CA ALA A 301 -20.65 55.72 34.36
C ALA A 301 -20.15 54.50 35.16
N THR A 302 -19.93 53.37 34.48
CA THR A 302 -19.32 52.18 35.09
C THR A 302 -17.86 52.44 35.48
N LEU A 303 -17.08 53.10 34.63
CA LEU A 303 -15.72 53.54 34.96
C LEU A 303 -15.71 54.49 36.16
N ALA A 304 -16.64 55.45 36.21
CA ALA A 304 -16.74 56.42 37.29
C ALA A 304 -17.04 55.75 38.64
N SER A 305 -18.04 54.87 38.68
CA SER A 305 -18.46 54.18 39.90
C SER A 305 -17.50 53.07 40.36
N GLN A 306 -16.93 52.31 39.44
CA GLN A 306 -16.11 51.13 39.77
C GLN A 306 -14.63 51.44 39.92
N ALA A 307 -14.08 52.42 39.20
CA ALA A 307 -12.65 52.73 39.21
C ALA A 307 -12.32 54.13 39.72
N ILE A 308 -13.00 55.18 39.24
CA ILE A 308 -12.60 56.57 39.55
C ILE A 308 -12.95 56.93 41.00
N ALA A 309 -14.22 56.81 41.40
CA ALA A 309 -14.65 57.17 42.76
C ALA A 309 -13.90 56.36 43.84
N PRO A 310 -13.70 55.04 43.71
CA PRO A 310 -12.97 54.26 44.70
C PRO A 310 -11.45 54.53 44.74
N LEU A 311 -10.80 54.83 43.62
CA LEU A 311 -9.33 55.00 43.56
C LEU A 311 -8.86 56.44 43.74
N LEU A 312 -9.64 57.42 43.29
CA LEU A 312 -9.25 58.84 43.22
C LEU A 312 -10.23 59.78 43.93
N GLY A 313 -11.38 59.28 44.40
CA GLY A 313 -12.47 60.07 44.98
C GLY A 313 -13.49 60.55 43.94
N GLU A 314 -14.62 61.06 44.42
CA GLU A 314 -15.69 61.63 43.58
C GLU A 314 -15.18 62.76 42.69
N ARG A 315 -15.50 62.69 41.39
CA ARG A 315 -15.06 63.65 40.37
C ARG A 315 -16.11 63.81 39.28
N ASP A 316 -16.27 65.04 38.81
CA ASP A 316 -17.16 65.37 37.69
C ASP A 316 -16.47 65.28 36.32
N ALA A 317 -15.13 65.38 36.30
CA ALA A 317 -14.31 65.27 35.11
C ALA A 317 -12.94 64.62 35.40
N LEU A 318 -12.36 63.99 34.39
CA LEU A 318 -11.11 63.24 34.48
C LEU A 318 -10.01 63.93 33.67
N SER A 319 -8.88 64.27 34.29
CA SER A 319 -7.70 64.76 33.56
C SER A 319 -6.85 63.60 33.03
N GLU A 320 -5.92 63.90 32.11
CA GLU A 320 -4.99 62.89 31.59
C GLU A 320 -4.08 62.32 32.70
N ALA A 321 -3.65 63.17 33.65
CA ALA A 321 -2.85 62.76 34.80
C ALA A 321 -3.63 61.79 35.70
N ASP A 322 -4.92 62.04 35.88
CA ASP A 322 -5.81 61.19 36.65
C ASP A 322 -6.04 59.84 35.98
N TRP A 323 -6.24 59.84 34.67
CA TRP A 323 -6.36 58.62 33.88
C TRP A 323 -5.11 57.75 33.99
N SER A 324 -3.92 58.36 33.87
CA SER A 324 -2.64 57.68 34.09
C SER A 324 -2.52 57.12 35.52
N ALA A 325 -2.98 57.87 36.53
CA ALA A 325 -2.97 57.42 37.93
C ALA A 325 -3.90 56.21 38.17
N VAL A 326 -5.10 56.17 37.56
CA VAL A 326 -5.99 55.00 37.62
C VAL A 326 -5.29 53.78 37.01
N GLN A 327 -4.71 53.93 35.81
CA GLN A 327 -3.99 52.85 35.15
C GLN A 327 -2.81 52.35 35.99
N ALA A 328 -2.03 53.25 36.57
CA ALA A 328 -0.88 52.90 37.41
C ALA A 328 -1.29 52.14 38.69
N LYS A 329 -2.41 52.52 39.32
CA LYS A 329 -2.95 51.83 40.52
C LYS A 329 -3.47 50.42 40.22
N LEU A 330 -3.97 50.18 39.01
CA LEU A 330 -4.48 48.87 38.58
C LEU A 330 -3.43 48.00 37.86
N ALA A 331 -2.32 48.58 37.42
CA ALA A 331 -1.27 47.87 36.69
C ALA A 331 -0.72 46.62 37.42
N PRO A 332 -0.47 46.63 38.74
CA PRO A 332 -0.03 45.43 39.46
C PRO A 332 -1.04 44.28 39.39
N PHE A 333 -2.34 44.60 39.51
CA PHE A 333 -3.43 43.63 39.42
C PHE A 333 -3.53 43.01 38.02
N VAL A 334 -3.52 43.87 36.99
CA VAL A 334 -3.60 43.42 35.58
C VAL A 334 -2.39 42.55 35.21
N ALA A 335 -1.19 42.94 35.64
CA ALA A 335 0.02 42.16 35.42
C ALA A 335 -0.04 40.79 36.13
N TRP A 336 -0.60 40.72 37.33
CA TRP A 336 -0.80 39.46 38.05
C TRP A 336 -1.84 38.57 37.38
N GLN A 337 -2.98 39.11 36.95
CA GLN A 337 -3.98 38.33 36.22
C GLN A 337 -3.42 37.79 34.89
N ALA A 338 -2.65 38.59 34.16
CA ALA A 338 -1.98 38.17 32.93
C ALA A 338 -0.91 37.09 33.19
N ALA A 339 -0.30 37.05 34.37
CA ALA A 339 0.66 36.03 34.78
C ALA A 339 0.02 34.71 35.26
N LYS A 340 -1.32 34.56 35.17
CA LYS A 340 -2.01 33.32 35.54
C LYS A 340 -1.51 32.17 34.65
N PRO A 341 -0.97 31.07 35.24
CA PRO A 341 -0.53 29.93 34.46
C PRO A 341 -1.69 29.31 33.67
N ALA A 342 -1.52 29.13 32.36
CA ALA A 342 -2.46 28.39 31.52
C ALA A 342 -2.23 26.88 31.71
N SER A 343 -2.75 26.32 32.79
CA SER A 343 -2.68 24.88 33.08
C SER A 343 -4.09 24.28 33.16
N ALA A 344 -4.25 23.07 32.61
CA ALA A 344 -5.49 22.29 32.78
C ALA A 344 -5.75 21.94 34.26
N VAL A 345 -4.67 21.91 35.06
CA VAL A 345 -4.68 21.69 36.51
C VAL A 345 -5.49 22.75 37.27
N ALA A 346 -5.64 23.96 36.71
CA ALA A 346 -6.46 25.02 37.31
C ALA A 346 -7.95 24.66 37.44
N GLN A 347 -8.45 23.67 36.68
CA GLN A 347 -9.85 23.21 36.73
C GLN A 347 -10.22 22.54 38.06
N LEU A 348 -9.25 21.99 38.80
CA LEU A 348 -9.48 21.36 40.12
C LEU A 348 -9.77 22.39 41.22
N GLY A 349 -9.45 23.67 40.99
CA GLY A 349 -9.61 24.74 41.97
C GLY A 349 -8.45 24.83 42.97
N THR A 350 -8.20 26.03 43.48
CA THR A 350 -7.05 26.34 44.36
C THR A 350 -7.05 25.54 45.66
N ALA A 351 -8.23 25.32 46.26
CA ALA A 351 -8.36 24.58 47.52
C ALA A 351 -7.90 23.11 47.38
N ARG A 352 -8.36 22.42 46.33
CA ARG A 352 -8.00 21.02 46.06
C ARG A 352 -6.52 20.89 45.70
N LEU A 353 -5.97 21.82 44.92
CA LEU A 353 -4.53 21.81 44.60
C LEU A 353 -3.66 22.00 45.85
N HIS A 354 -4.09 22.85 46.78
CA HIS A 354 -3.38 23.04 48.05
C HIS A 354 -3.44 21.77 48.91
N GLU A 355 -4.61 21.11 48.97
CA GLU A 355 -4.77 19.83 49.66
C GLU A 355 -3.84 18.75 49.09
N LEU A 356 -3.78 18.61 47.75
CA LEU A 356 -2.91 17.65 47.08
C LEU A 356 -1.42 17.96 47.28
N LEU A 357 -1.02 19.24 47.29
CA LEU A 357 0.36 19.67 47.52
C LEU A 357 0.82 19.49 48.97
N ALA A 358 -0.07 19.68 49.95
CA ALA A 358 0.24 19.54 51.37
C ALA A 358 0.07 18.11 51.89
N GLY A 359 -0.73 17.29 51.20
CA GLY A 359 -1.02 15.91 51.55
C GLY A 359 0.04 14.90 51.09
N PRO A 360 -0.12 13.62 51.46
CA PRO A 360 0.82 12.55 51.12
C PRO A 360 0.67 12.04 49.67
N ALA A 361 -0.24 12.61 48.87
CA ALA A 361 -0.60 12.09 47.55
C ALA A 361 0.60 11.96 46.62
N ARG A 362 1.52 12.93 46.62
CA ARG A 362 2.74 12.88 45.80
C ARG A 362 3.62 11.68 46.15
N ASP A 363 3.89 11.50 47.44
CA ASP A 363 4.79 10.45 47.92
C ASP A 363 4.14 9.08 47.80
N ALA A 364 2.83 8.97 48.04
CA ALA A 364 2.06 7.74 47.87
C ALA A 364 2.05 7.27 46.41
N ILE A 365 1.77 8.16 45.45
CA ILE A 365 1.77 7.80 44.02
C ILE A 365 3.19 7.48 43.56
N THR A 366 4.20 8.25 43.99
CA THR A 366 5.62 7.95 43.70
C THR A 366 6.01 6.57 44.21
N ALA A 367 5.58 6.19 45.42
CA ALA A 367 5.86 4.89 45.99
C ALA A 367 5.21 3.75 45.19
N LEU A 368 3.96 3.93 44.73
CA LEU A 368 3.28 2.96 43.86
C LEU A 368 4.01 2.80 42.51
N ILE A 369 4.45 3.91 41.90
CA ILE A 369 5.22 3.90 40.65
C ILE A 369 6.56 3.16 40.85
N GLN A 370 7.25 3.40 41.96
CA GLN A 370 8.51 2.72 42.28
C GLN A 370 8.31 1.22 42.56
N GLN A 371 7.23 0.87 43.27
CA GLN A 371 6.86 -0.51 43.53
C GLN A 371 6.55 -1.26 42.22
N ASP A 372 5.84 -0.61 41.30
CA ASP A 372 5.59 -1.16 39.98
C ASP A 372 6.90 -1.34 39.20
N ALA A 373 7.68 -0.26 39.04
CA ALA A 373 8.94 -0.26 38.30
C ALA A 373 9.97 -1.28 38.85
N ALA A 374 9.91 -1.62 40.14
CA ALA A 374 10.75 -2.65 40.75
C ALA A 374 10.50 -4.06 40.17
N LEU A 375 9.30 -4.32 39.63
CA LEU A 375 8.97 -5.58 38.98
C LEU A 375 9.44 -5.65 37.52
N ALA A 376 9.86 -4.53 36.91
CA ALA A 376 10.27 -4.47 35.51
C ALA A 376 11.32 -5.55 35.11
N PRO A 377 12.33 -5.88 35.94
CA PRO A 377 13.27 -6.96 35.61
C PRO A 377 12.60 -8.33 35.51
N GLU A 378 11.60 -8.64 36.35
CA GLU A 378 10.88 -9.91 36.31
C GLU A 378 10.05 -10.03 35.02
N TYR A 379 9.32 -8.96 34.66
CA TYR A 379 8.56 -8.89 33.42
C TYR A 379 9.44 -8.96 32.18
N ALA A 380 10.63 -8.36 32.22
CA ALA A 380 11.61 -8.48 31.14
C ALA A 380 12.04 -9.93 30.92
N GLN A 381 12.16 -10.73 31.98
CA GLN A 381 12.48 -12.16 31.86
C GLN A 381 11.30 -12.96 31.28
N ILE A 382 10.05 -12.64 31.64
CA ILE A 382 8.86 -13.28 31.05
C ILE A 382 8.77 -12.95 29.54
N ALA A 383 9.01 -11.69 29.17
CA ALA A 383 9.07 -11.29 27.77
C ALA A 383 10.23 -11.98 27.02
N ALA A 384 11.36 -12.20 27.68
CA ALA A 384 12.48 -12.96 27.13
C ALA A 384 12.10 -14.45 26.92
N VAL A 385 11.30 -15.05 27.79
CA VAL A 385 10.74 -16.40 27.60
C VAL A 385 9.81 -16.43 26.38
N GLU A 386 8.92 -15.44 26.22
CA GLU A 386 8.06 -15.33 25.03
C GLU A 386 8.91 -15.24 23.75
N LYS A 387 9.89 -14.34 23.76
CA LYS A 387 10.83 -14.14 22.65
C LYS A 387 11.56 -15.43 22.31
N LEU A 388 12.01 -16.18 23.32
CA LEU A 388 12.71 -17.44 23.12
C LEU A 388 11.82 -18.49 22.45
N VAL A 389 10.59 -18.68 22.93
CA VAL A 389 9.65 -19.65 22.36
C VAL A 389 9.25 -19.28 20.92
N ARG A 390 9.03 -17.99 20.65
CA ARG A 390 8.75 -17.48 19.30
C ARG A 390 9.93 -17.71 18.35
N PHE A 391 11.15 -17.43 18.81
CA PHE A 391 12.35 -17.67 18.01
C PHE A 391 12.60 -19.16 17.77
N GLN A 392 12.36 -20.03 18.75
CA GLN A 392 12.40 -21.49 18.57
C GLN A 392 11.46 -21.95 17.46
N ARG A 393 10.24 -21.39 17.41
CA ARG A 393 9.24 -21.76 16.39
C ARG A 393 9.58 -21.21 15.00
N ASP A 394 9.93 -19.93 14.92
CA ASP A 394 9.89 -19.19 13.67
C ASP A 394 11.26 -18.80 13.11
N LEU A 395 12.31 -18.63 13.93
CA LEU A 395 13.58 -18.06 13.47
C LEU A 395 14.25 -18.94 12.41
N GLY A 396 14.22 -20.26 12.58
CA GLY A 396 14.71 -21.19 11.55
C GLY A 396 13.99 -21.04 10.21
N LYS A 397 12.67 -20.83 10.24
CA LYS A 397 11.86 -20.56 9.04
C LYS A 397 12.25 -19.22 8.42
N VAL A 398 12.44 -18.16 9.21
CA VAL A 398 12.90 -16.85 8.70
C VAL A 398 14.26 -17.00 8.02
N LEU A 399 15.22 -17.64 8.66
CA LEU A 399 16.57 -17.86 8.11
C LEU A 399 16.53 -18.66 6.80
N ALA A 400 15.68 -19.70 6.73
CA ALA A 400 15.49 -20.55 5.55
C ALA A 400 14.68 -19.90 4.40
N ASN A 401 14.19 -18.68 4.63
CA ASN A 401 13.47 -17.88 3.64
C ASN A 401 14.06 -16.47 3.43
N TYR A 402 15.14 -16.12 4.12
CA TYR A 402 15.81 -14.83 4.04
C TYR A 402 17.26 -15.00 3.58
N VAL A 403 18.06 -15.76 4.35
CA VAL A 403 19.49 -15.96 4.07
C VAL A 403 19.66 -16.93 2.90
N ASN A 404 18.91 -18.03 2.94
CA ASN A 404 18.70 -18.92 1.80
C ASN A 404 17.21 -19.06 1.54
N PHE A 405 16.82 -19.55 0.36
CA PHE A 405 15.43 -19.84 0.00
C PHE A 405 15.19 -21.35 0.02
N ALA A 406 15.76 -22.05 1.01
CA ALA A 406 15.69 -23.51 1.09
C ALA A 406 14.25 -24.02 1.14
N ASP A 407 13.35 -23.32 1.83
CA ASP A 407 11.94 -23.72 1.90
C ASP A 407 11.19 -23.51 0.59
N PHE A 408 11.52 -22.45 -0.15
CA PHE A 408 10.94 -22.21 -1.46
C PHE A 408 11.36 -23.29 -2.47
N TYR A 409 12.67 -23.52 -2.62
CA TYR A 409 13.18 -24.52 -3.55
C TYR A 409 12.91 -25.96 -3.09
N GLY A 410 12.80 -26.18 -1.78
CA GLY A 410 12.41 -27.45 -1.17
C GLY A 410 10.90 -27.69 -1.14
N ARG A 411 10.07 -26.75 -1.60
CA ARG A 411 8.60 -26.83 -1.62
C ARG A 411 7.97 -27.07 -0.23
N ARG A 412 8.59 -26.54 0.83
CA ARG A 412 8.08 -26.57 2.21
C ARG A 412 7.17 -25.38 2.57
N GLY A 413 6.93 -24.49 1.60
CA GLY A 413 6.06 -23.34 1.72
C GLY A 413 6.78 -22.12 2.30
N ALA A 414 7.28 -21.26 1.42
CA ALA A 414 8.04 -20.07 1.78
C ALA A 414 7.20 -19.01 2.49
N VAL A 415 7.84 -18.11 3.25
CA VAL A 415 7.13 -17.05 4.00
C VAL A 415 6.42 -16.05 3.09
N PHE A 416 6.88 -15.84 1.85
CA PHE A 416 6.19 -14.97 0.89
C PHE A 416 5.06 -15.69 0.11
N GLN A 417 4.85 -17.00 0.29
CA GLN A 417 3.77 -17.73 -0.38
C GLN A 417 2.51 -17.71 0.47
N ALA A 418 1.54 -16.87 0.11
CA ALA A 418 0.29 -16.65 0.85
C ALA A 418 -0.69 -17.84 0.75
N GLY A 419 -0.57 -18.71 -0.25
CA GLY A 419 -1.51 -19.82 -0.44
C GLY A 419 -1.53 -20.42 -1.85
N THR A 420 -2.64 -21.08 -2.17
CA THR A 420 -2.87 -21.74 -3.47
C THR A 420 -4.12 -21.21 -4.16
N LEU A 421 -3.95 -20.71 -5.39
CA LEU A 421 -5.06 -20.29 -6.25
C LEU A 421 -5.46 -21.43 -7.19
N TYR A 422 -6.74 -21.80 -7.16
CA TYR A 422 -7.33 -22.69 -8.15
C TYR A 422 -8.10 -21.91 -9.20
N LEU A 423 -7.62 -21.98 -10.44
CA LEU A 423 -8.22 -21.29 -11.58
C LEU A 423 -7.95 -22.05 -12.87
N ASP A 424 -8.97 -22.21 -13.71
CA ASP A 424 -8.87 -22.85 -15.03
C ASP A 424 -8.20 -24.24 -15.02
N ALA A 425 -8.68 -25.12 -14.14
CA ALA A 425 -8.14 -26.47 -13.96
C ALA A 425 -6.65 -26.51 -13.58
N ARG A 426 -6.16 -25.46 -12.89
CA ARG A 426 -4.80 -25.36 -12.38
C ARG A 426 -4.78 -24.98 -10.92
N GLY A 427 -3.78 -25.47 -10.20
CA GLY A 427 -3.43 -25.01 -8.85
C GLY A 427 -2.09 -24.26 -8.88
N CYS A 428 -2.13 -22.96 -8.62
CA CYS A 428 -0.95 -22.09 -8.54
C CYS A 428 -0.53 -21.91 -7.09
N THR A 429 0.63 -22.44 -6.71
CA THR A 429 1.15 -22.37 -5.33
C THR A 429 2.07 -21.17 -5.10
N LEU A 430 2.43 -20.44 -6.15
CA LEU A 430 3.21 -19.20 -6.05
C LEU A 430 2.24 -18.01 -6.11
N CYS A 431 1.59 -17.76 -4.98
CA CYS A 431 0.74 -16.60 -4.75
C CYS A 431 1.37 -15.72 -3.68
N ILE A 432 1.48 -14.42 -3.92
CA ILE A 432 2.09 -13.45 -2.98
C ILE A 432 1.06 -12.36 -2.71
N GLU A 433 0.92 -11.94 -1.46
CA GLU A 433 0.05 -10.82 -1.08
C GLU A 433 0.62 -9.49 -1.59
N VAL A 434 -0.24 -8.60 -2.08
CA VAL A 434 0.15 -7.33 -2.69
C VAL A 434 -0.75 -6.22 -2.17
N ALA A 435 -0.17 -5.17 -1.60
CA ALA A 435 -0.95 -4.01 -1.14
C ALA A 435 -1.44 -3.13 -2.31
N ASP A 436 -0.63 -2.96 -3.35
CA ASP A 436 -0.96 -2.15 -4.53
C ASP A 436 -0.60 -2.90 -5.83
N ALA A 437 -1.59 -3.55 -6.43
CA ALA A 437 -1.43 -4.31 -7.67
C ALA A 437 -0.94 -3.47 -8.85
N ALA A 438 -1.26 -2.16 -8.87
CA ALA A 438 -0.90 -1.29 -9.98
C ALA A 438 0.58 -0.93 -9.97
N LYS A 439 1.11 -0.55 -8.80
CA LYS A 439 2.54 -0.30 -8.59
C LYS A 439 3.35 -1.58 -8.71
N HIS A 440 2.84 -2.69 -8.18
CA HIS A 440 3.55 -3.96 -8.24
C HIS A 440 3.75 -4.45 -9.68
N ALA A 441 2.75 -4.28 -10.55
CA ALA A 441 2.81 -4.71 -11.94
C ALA A 441 3.90 -4.05 -12.80
N THR A 442 4.34 -2.84 -12.48
CA THR A 442 5.36 -2.14 -13.26
C THR A 442 6.75 -2.76 -13.06
N LEU A 443 7.09 -3.10 -11.81
CA LEU A 443 8.38 -3.68 -11.46
C LEU A 443 8.39 -5.21 -11.67
N ALA A 444 7.31 -5.89 -11.28
CA ALA A 444 7.19 -7.34 -11.46
C ALA A 444 7.10 -7.76 -12.94
N GLY A 445 6.72 -6.86 -13.86
CA GLY A 445 6.73 -7.13 -15.30
C GLY A 445 8.13 -7.49 -15.85
N LEU A 446 9.19 -7.05 -15.17
CA LEU A 446 10.59 -7.37 -15.50
C LEU A 446 10.98 -8.81 -15.14
N ALA A 447 10.18 -9.51 -14.33
CA ALA A 447 10.43 -10.89 -13.90
C ALA A 447 10.35 -11.91 -15.05
N GLY A 448 9.68 -11.58 -16.16
CA GLY A 448 9.51 -12.47 -17.31
C GLY A 448 8.55 -13.65 -17.06
N ALA A 449 7.76 -13.60 -16.00
CA ALA A 449 6.72 -14.58 -15.68
C ALA A 449 5.31 -14.06 -16.06
N TYR A 450 4.36 -14.97 -16.26
CA TYR A 450 2.96 -14.60 -16.47
C TYR A 450 2.32 -14.35 -15.10
N LEU A 451 1.82 -13.13 -14.88
CA LEU A 451 1.28 -12.70 -13.59
C LEU A 451 -0.21 -12.39 -13.73
N ALA A 452 -1.04 -12.98 -12.88
CA ALA A 452 -2.44 -12.59 -12.73
C ALA A 452 -2.64 -11.97 -11.35
N TYR A 453 -3.07 -10.73 -11.32
CA TYR A 453 -3.48 -10.04 -10.10
C TYR A 453 -4.93 -10.39 -9.83
N CYS A 454 -5.21 -10.84 -8.61
CA CYS A 454 -6.54 -11.22 -8.19
C CYS A 454 -6.93 -10.44 -6.94
N ASP A 455 -8.16 -9.91 -6.93
CA ASP A 455 -8.78 -9.40 -5.71
C ASP A 455 -9.53 -10.54 -5.04
N LEU A 456 -9.25 -10.71 -3.75
CA LEU A 456 -9.85 -11.69 -2.87
C LEU A 456 -10.96 -11.03 -2.06
N SER A 457 -12.14 -11.64 -2.06
CA SER A 457 -13.24 -11.26 -1.20
C SER A 457 -13.73 -12.45 -0.40
N ARG A 458 -14.09 -12.20 0.87
CA ARG A 458 -14.70 -13.20 1.75
C ARG A 458 -16.00 -12.64 2.36
N PRO A 459 -17.01 -13.49 2.63
CA PRO A 459 -18.15 -13.11 3.44
C PRO A 459 -17.70 -12.49 4.77
N GLY A 460 -18.21 -11.31 5.12
CA GLY A 460 -17.73 -10.52 6.27
C GLY A 460 -16.89 -9.29 5.90
N GLY A 461 -16.73 -8.99 4.61
CA GLY A 461 -16.16 -7.72 4.13
C GLY A 461 -14.64 -7.66 4.10
N GLN A 462 -13.94 -8.75 4.41
CA GLN A 462 -12.49 -8.84 4.30
C GLN A 462 -12.08 -8.87 2.83
N LYS A 463 -11.11 -8.03 2.48
CA LYS A 463 -10.54 -7.93 1.15
C LYS A 463 -9.02 -8.03 1.22
N ARG A 464 -8.44 -8.75 0.27
CA ARG A 464 -6.99 -8.85 0.06
C ARG A 464 -6.71 -8.83 -1.43
N SER A 465 -5.50 -8.46 -1.82
CA SER A 465 -5.07 -8.58 -3.22
C SER A 465 -3.84 -9.46 -3.29
N ILE A 466 -3.80 -10.33 -4.28
CA ILE A 466 -2.69 -11.26 -4.50
C ILE A 466 -2.20 -11.20 -5.93
N VAL A 467 -0.94 -11.57 -6.13
CA VAL A 467 -0.39 -11.90 -7.45
C VAL A 467 -0.12 -13.39 -7.53
N ALA A 468 -0.77 -14.05 -8.49
CA ALA A 468 -0.54 -15.45 -8.82
C ALA A 468 0.39 -15.56 -10.03
N VAL A 469 1.45 -16.35 -9.88
CA VAL A 469 2.44 -16.57 -10.93
C VAL A 469 2.13 -17.86 -11.68
N PHE A 470 1.76 -17.75 -12.96
CA PHE A 470 1.49 -18.89 -13.82
C PHE A 470 2.77 -19.32 -14.54
N THR A 471 3.22 -20.54 -14.25
CA THR A 471 4.48 -21.08 -14.75
C THR A 471 4.33 -22.29 -15.66
N ASP A 472 3.13 -22.88 -15.73
CA ASP A 472 2.76 -23.99 -16.61
C ASP A 472 1.29 -23.88 -17.10
N GLY A 473 0.95 -24.55 -18.20
CA GLY A 473 -0.36 -24.46 -18.88
C GLY A 473 -0.39 -23.49 -20.08
N ASP A 474 -1.58 -22.95 -20.40
CA ASP A 474 -1.83 -22.02 -21.52
C ASP A 474 -2.50 -20.70 -21.06
N SER A 475 -2.52 -19.65 -21.88
CA SER A 475 -3.16 -18.36 -21.51
C SER A 475 -4.58 -18.17 -22.04
N ASP A 476 -5.18 -19.17 -22.68
CA ASP A 476 -6.40 -18.98 -23.49
C ASP A 476 -7.60 -18.52 -22.66
N ASN A 477 -7.63 -18.96 -21.41
CA ASN A 477 -8.75 -18.84 -20.51
C ASN A 477 -8.48 -17.88 -19.34
N LEU A 478 -7.30 -17.25 -19.32
CA LEU A 478 -6.90 -16.27 -18.32
C LEU A 478 -7.31 -14.87 -18.81
N MET A 479 -8.47 -14.40 -18.33
CA MET A 479 -9.03 -13.10 -18.69
C MET A 479 -9.41 -12.29 -17.44
N VAL A 480 -9.31 -10.97 -17.55
CA VAL A 480 -9.79 -10.05 -16.51
C VAL A 480 -11.29 -10.27 -16.30
N GLY A 481 -11.72 -10.36 -15.04
CA GLY A 481 -13.08 -10.66 -14.62
C GLY A 481 -13.37 -12.15 -14.42
N ARG A 482 -12.41 -13.05 -14.67
CA ARG A 482 -12.59 -14.48 -14.38
C ARG A 482 -12.43 -14.75 -12.89
N ASN A 483 -13.34 -15.58 -12.37
CA ASN A 483 -13.34 -15.99 -10.97
C ASN A 483 -12.56 -17.30 -10.79
N GLY A 484 -11.97 -17.46 -9.61
CA GLY A 484 -11.32 -18.66 -9.10
C GLY A 484 -11.49 -18.73 -7.59
N VAL A 485 -10.92 -19.77 -6.98
CA VAL A 485 -10.97 -19.97 -5.53
C VAL A 485 -9.55 -19.99 -4.99
N PHE A 486 -9.28 -19.16 -3.99
CA PHE A 486 -7.99 -19.10 -3.31
C PHE A 486 -8.10 -19.71 -1.92
N TYR A 487 -7.15 -20.58 -1.58
CA TYR A 487 -6.99 -21.10 -0.22
C TYR A 487 -5.74 -20.51 0.38
N ASP A 488 -5.88 -19.84 1.52
CA ASP A 488 -4.73 -19.38 2.31
C ASP A 488 -4.03 -20.56 3.01
N ARG A 489 -2.93 -20.27 3.70
CA ARG A 489 -2.19 -21.29 4.46
C ARG A 489 -2.96 -21.83 5.68
N GLN A 490 -3.97 -21.11 6.16
CA GLN A 490 -4.86 -21.58 7.22
C GLN A 490 -5.98 -22.47 6.68
N GLY A 491 -6.09 -22.64 5.36
CA GLY A 491 -7.11 -23.44 4.69
C GLY A 491 -8.46 -22.73 4.53
N CYS A 492 -8.54 -21.43 4.79
CA CYS A 492 -9.76 -20.67 4.52
C CYS A 492 -9.90 -20.38 3.02
N ASP A 493 -11.13 -20.44 2.54
CA ASP A 493 -11.52 -20.17 1.17
C ASP A 493 -11.82 -18.68 0.94
N TRP A 494 -11.38 -18.19 -0.21
CA TRP A 494 -11.55 -16.82 -0.68
C TRP A 494 -12.01 -16.83 -2.13
N ASP A 495 -12.99 -16.00 -2.46
CA ASP A 495 -13.39 -15.77 -3.84
C ASP A 495 -12.34 -14.87 -4.50
N ALA A 496 -11.71 -15.37 -5.57
CA ALA A 496 -10.65 -14.66 -6.27
C ALA A 496 -11.13 -14.20 -7.65
N THR A 497 -11.01 -12.92 -7.96
CA THR A 497 -11.35 -12.37 -9.28
C THR A 497 -10.14 -11.74 -9.93
N ILE A 498 -9.80 -12.14 -11.16
CA ILE A 498 -8.68 -11.56 -11.89
C ILE A 498 -8.99 -10.11 -12.25
N THR A 499 -8.19 -9.17 -11.77
CA THR A 499 -8.34 -7.73 -12.07
C THR A 499 -7.35 -7.23 -13.11
N ARG A 500 -6.15 -7.82 -13.16
CA ARG A 500 -5.11 -7.42 -14.10
C ARG A 500 -4.21 -8.59 -14.49
N ILE A 501 -3.72 -8.57 -15.72
CA ILE A 501 -2.82 -9.59 -16.24
C ILE A 501 -1.57 -8.93 -16.83
N VAL A 502 -0.39 -9.48 -16.52
CA VAL A 502 0.87 -9.19 -17.21
C VAL A 502 1.26 -10.41 -18.03
N ALA A 503 1.07 -10.30 -19.34
CA ALA A 503 1.27 -11.41 -20.26
C ALA A 503 2.76 -11.62 -20.60
N ASN A 504 3.29 -12.78 -20.25
CA ASN A 504 4.58 -13.30 -20.71
C ASN A 504 4.44 -14.79 -21.07
N PRO A 505 5.30 -15.38 -21.91
CA PRO A 505 5.14 -16.79 -22.30
C PRO A 505 5.09 -17.73 -21.08
N ILE A 506 4.09 -18.61 -20.97
CA ILE A 506 3.93 -19.58 -19.87
C ILE A 506 4.78 -20.82 -20.16
N GLY A 507 4.78 -21.30 -21.41
CA GLY A 507 5.55 -22.47 -21.82
C GLY A 507 5.99 -22.42 -23.29
N LEU A 508 6.91 -23.33 -23.66
CA LEU A 508 7.43 -23.40 -25.02
C LEU A 508 6.38 -23.92 -26.03
N ARG A 509 5.51 -24.83 -25.57
CA ARG A 509 4.40 -25.38 -26.38
C ARG A 509 3.38 -24.31 -26.76
N GLU A 510 3.07 -23.43 -25.83
CA GLU A 510 2.19 -22.28 -26.08
C GLU A 510 2.83 -21.29 -27.07
N ALA A 511 4.13 -21.01 -26.90
CA ALA A 511 4.89 -20.12 -27.78
C ALA A 511 4.91 -20.55 -29.26
N PHE A 512 4.82 -21.85 -29.53
CA PHE A 512 4.70 -22.37 -30.88
C PHE A 512 3.40 -21.93 -31.57
N TRP A 513 2.27 -21.95 -30.84
CA TRP A 513 0.94 -21.64 -31.39
C TRP A 513 0.56 -20.16 -31.34
N LEU A 514 1.26 -19.36 -30.53
CA LEU A 514 1.03 -17.93 -30.33
C LEU A 514 0.93 -17.10 -31.62
N PRO A 515 1.82 -17.25 -32.63
CA PRO A 515 1.73 -16.51 -33.90
C PRO A 515 0.45 -16.82 -34.68
N TYR A 516 0.06 -18.10 -34.73
CA TYR A 516 -1.14 -18.54 -35.43
C TYR A 516 -2.41 -18.03 -34.75
N LYS A 517 -2.46 -18.08 -33.42
CA LYS A 517 -3.58 -17.50 -32.64
C LYS A 517 -3.72 -16.00 -32.87
N LYS A 518 -2.62 -15.25 -32.92
CA LYS A 518 -2.64 -13.81 -33.25
C LYS A 518 -3.16 -13.55 -34.67
N LEU A 519 -2.77 -14.38 -35.64
CA LEU A 519 -3.27 -14.27 -37.01
C LEU A 519 -4.77 -14.53 -37.08
N VAL A 520 -5.27 -15.59 -36.43
CA VAL A 520 -6.71 -15.89 -36.36
C VAL A 520 -7.46 -14.73 -35.71
N ARG A 521 -7.00 -14.22 -34.57
CA ARG A 521 -7.61 -13.07 -33.92
C ARG A 521 -7.60 -11.81 -34.79
N MET A 522 -6.52 -11.57 -35.53
CA MET A 522 -6.47 -10.47 -36.49
C MET A 522 -7.47 -10.66 -37.64
N ILE A 523 -7.65 -11.89 -38.14
CA ILE A 523 -8.66 -12.22 -39.15
C ILE A 523 -10.06 -12.00 -38.58
N GLU A 524 -10.35 -12.47 -37.36
CA GLU A 524 -11.62 -12.24 -36.67
C GLU A 524 -11.88 -10.75 -36.44
N GLU A 525 -10.87 -9.96 -36.05
CA GLU A 525 -10.98 -8.51 -35.92
C GLU A 525 -11.24 -7.82 -37.26
N GLN A 526 -10.63 -8.29 -38.35
CA GLN A 526 -10.89 -7.76 -39.70
C GLN A 526 -12.28 -8.18 -40.22
N VAL A 527 -12.72 -9.41 -39.93
CA VAL A 527 -14.04 -9.92 -40.28
C VAL A 527 -15.12 -9.20 -39.47
N SER A 528 -14.93 -9.00 -38.17
CA SER A 528 -15.86 -8.24 -37.33
C SER A 528 -15.90 -6.75 -37.71
N LYS A 529 -14.75 -6.12 -38.00
CA LYS A 529 -14.72 -4.75 -38.55
C LYS A 529 -15.42 -4.65 -39.90
N ARG A 530 -15.26 -5.65 -40.78
CA ARG A 530 -15.98 -5.71 -42.07
C ARG A 530 -17.46 -6.04 -41.90
N ALA A 531 -17.84 -6.88 -40.94
CA ALA A 531 -19.22 -7.17 -40.61
C ALA A 531 -19.91 -5.92 -40.04
N ALA A 532 -19.26 -5.20 -39.12
CA ALA A 532 -19.73 -3.91 -38.62
C ALA A 532 -19.82 -2.84 -39.73
N ALA A 533 -18.86 -2.80 -40.66
CA ALA A 533 -18.92 -1.92 -41.82
C ALA A 533 -19.98 -2.33 -42.87
N ALA A 534 -20.31 -3.62 -42.95
CA ALA A 534 -21.36 -4.18 -43.81
C ALA A 534 -22.76 -4.09 -43.16
N GLU A 535 -22.84 -3.96 -41.83
CA GLU A 535 -24.06 -3.62 -41.09
C GLU A 535 -24.33 -2.11 -41.05
N ALA A 536 -23.33 -1.26 -41.27
CA ALA A 536 -23.51 0.19 -41.40
C ALA A 536 -24.59 0.60 -42.44
N PRO A 537 -24.70 0.00 -43.64
CA PRO A 537 -25.82 0.25 -44.56
C PRO A 537 -27.16 -0.34 -44.10
N SER A 538 -27.17 -1.31 -43.19
CA SER A 538 -28.38 -1.92 -42.62
C SER A 538 -28.93 -1.06 -41.49
N ILE A 539 -28.06 -0.54 -40.63
CA ILE A 539 -28.39 0.43 -39.58
C ILE A 539 -28.83 1.76 -40.20
N SER A 540 -28.19 2.24 -41.27
CA SER A 540 -28.64 3.46 -41.96
C SER A 540 -30.02 3.31 -42.63
N LYS A 541 -30.37 2.10 -43.09
CA LYS A 541 -31.72 1.76 -43.57
C LYS A 541 -32.74 1.62 -42.41
N MET A 542 -32.32 1.09 -41.25
CA MET A 542 -33.18 1.01 -40.07
C MET A 542 -33.43 2.40 -39.46
N THR A 543 -32.43 3.28 -39.47
CA THR A 543 -32.55 4.69 -39.08
C THR A 543 -33.35 5.50 -40.10
N GLN A 544 -33.32 5.17 -41.40
CA GLN A 544 -34.21 5.77 -42.41
C GLN A 544 -35.67 5.35 -42.27
N VAL A 545 -35.95 4.14 -41.78
CA VAL A 545 -37.33 3.71 -41.45
C VAL A 545 -37.80 4.35 -40.14
N ALA A 546 -36.93 4.50 -39.14
CA ALA A 546 -37.24 5.19 -37.88
C ALA A 546 -37.34 6.73 -37.98
N THR A 547 -36.85 7.35 -39.06
CA THR A 547 -36.94 8.81 -39.29
C THR A 547 -38.13 9.25 -40.14
N THR A 548 -39.04 8.33 -40.50
CA THR A 548 -40.37 8.67 -41.06
C THR A 548 -41.48 8.77 -40.02
N VAL A 549 -41.16 8.57 -38.73
CA VAL A 549 -42.06 8.87 -37.61
C VAL A 549 -41.30 9.70 -36.57
N GLY A 550 -41.33 11.02 -36.73
CA GLY A 550 -40.90 11.96 -35.69
C GLY A 550 -39.85 12.97 -36.13
N ALA A 551 -40.27 14.00 -36.86
CA ALA A 551 -39.56 15.27 -36.91
C ALA A 551 -40.09 16.19 -35.80
N ALA A 552 -39.26 16.53 -34.81
CA ALA A 552 -39.26 17.84 -34.14
C ALA A 552 -38.05 18.01 -33.18
N ASP A 553 -37.28 19.06 -33.49
CA ASP A 553 -36.46 19.91 -32.62
C ASP A 553 -35.08 19.48 -32.04
N LYS A 554 -34.08 20.16 -32.64
CA LYS A 554 -33.00 21.00 -32.07
C LYS A 554 -31.70 20.43 -31.44
N ALA A 555 -30.64 20.90 -32.09
CA ALA A 555 -29.36 21.45 -31.61
C ALA A 555 -28.15 20.50 -31.42
N ALA A 556 -27.13 20.77 -32.24
CA ALA A 556 -25.77 20.24 -32.18
C ALA A 556 -24.92 20.93 -31.08
N PRO A 557 -23.74 20.38 -30.73
CA PRO A 557 -22.53 20.77 -31.47
C PRO A 557 -21.51 19.66 -31.82
N GLU A 558 -20.87 19.90 -32.96
CA GLU A 558 -19.50 19.57 -33.42
C GLU A 558 -18.93 18.14 -33.33
N ALA A 559 -18.83 17.51 -34.50
CA ALA A 559 -17.87 16.43 -34.79
C ALA A 559 -16.74 16.93 -35.71
N ALA A 560 -15.53 16.57 -35.32
CA ALA A 560 -14.27 16.91 -35.96
C ALA A 560 -14.20 16.53 -37.45
N LYS A 561 -13.54 17.39 -38.22
CA LYS A 561 -13.21 17.24 -39.63
C LYS A 561 -12.60 15.86 -39.95
N ALA A 562 -13.27 15.12 -40.83
CA ALA A 562 -12.69 14.00 -41.56
C ALA A 562 -11.45 14.48 -42.35
N LYS A 563 -10.28 13.89 -42.08
CA LYS A 563 -9.10 14.05 -42.94
C LYS A 563 -9.38 13.36 -44.27
N LYS A 564 -9.31 14.15 -45.35
CA LYS A 564 -9.28 13.66 -46.73
C LYS A 564 -8.13 12.67 -46.87
N ILE A 565 -8.43 11.52 -47.46
CA ILE A 565 -7.47 10.49 -47.81
C ILE A 565 -6.44 11.11 -48.76
N ASP A 566 -5.19 11.14 -48.33
CA ASP A 566 -4.08 11.71 -49.07
C ASP A 566 -3.69 10.76 -50.21
N VAL A 567 -3.48 11.31 -51.41
CA VAL A 567 -3.16 10.52 -52.62
C VAL A 567 -1.86 9.73 -52.42
N GLY A 568 -0.97 10.20 -51.54
CA GLY A 568 0.21 9.47 -51.10
C GLY A 568 -0.07 8.21 -50.27
N THR A 569 -1.17 8.17 -49.49
CA THR A 569 -1.60 6.98 -48.75
C THR A 569 -2.21 5.93 -49.68
N VAL A 570 -2.96 6.35 -50.71
CA VAL A 570 -3.52 5.45 -51.74
C VAL A 570 -2.42 4.91 -52.67
N ALA A 571 -1.41 5.73 -53.00
CA ALA A 571 -0.24 5.28 -53.75
C ALA A 571 0.64 4.31 -52.93
N ALA A 572 0.85 4.56 -51.63
CA ALA A 572 1.57 3.64 -50.75
C ALA A 572 0.81 2.32 -50.52
N LEU A 573 -0.53 2.36 -50.41
CA LEU A 573 -1.37 1.15 -50.41
C LEU A 573 -1.35 0.43 -51.76
N GLY A 574 -1.35 1.16 -52.89
CA GLY A 574 -1.27 0.59 -54.23
C GLY A 574 0.07 -0.11 -54.51
N VAL A 575 1.19 0.46 -54.06
CA VAL A 575 2.52 -0.14 -54.16
C VAL A 575 2.68 -1.31 -53.18
N ALA A 576 2.10 -1.24 -51.98
CA ALA A 576 2.09 -2.36 -51.03
C ALA A 576 1.25 -3.54 -51.52
N VAL A 577 0.07 -3.30 -52.11
CA VAL A 577 -0.77 -4.34 -52.72
C VAL A 577 -0.11 -4.91 -53.98
N GLY A 578 0.55 -4.06 -54.79
CA GLY A 578 1.37 -4.47 -55.93
C GLY A 578 2.52 -5.39 -55.50
N ALA A 579 3.29 -5.02 -54.48
CA ALA A 579 4.41 -5.81 -53.94
C ALA A 579 3.95 -7.12 -53.30
N ILE A 580 2.78 -7.16 -52.65
CA ILE A 580 2.15 -8.40 -52.18
C ILE A 580 1.74 -9.26 -53.37
N GLY A 581 1.19 -8.66 -54.43
CA GLY A 581 0.88 -9.36 -55.68
C GLY A 581 2.13 -10.00 -56.33
N THR A 582 3.24 -9.26 -56.42
CA THR A 582 4.51 -9.78 -56.95
C THR A 582 5.14 -10.82 -56.03
N ALA A 583 5.01 -10.68 -54.71
CA ALA A 583 5.50 -11.67 -53.74
C ALA A 583 4.66 -12.96 -53.75
N ILE A 584 3.34 -12.87 -53.89
CA ILE A 584 2.46 -14.03 -54.04
C ILE A 584 2.73 -14.70 -55.39
N ALA A 585 2.91 -13.92 -56.46
CA ALA A 585 3.27 -14.45 -57.77
C ALA A 585 4.63 -15.16 -57.72
N SER A 586 5.68 -14.57 -57.14
CA SER A 586 7.00 -15.20 -57.03
C SER A 586 7.00 -16.44 -56.14
N VAL A 587 6.20 -16.47 -55.07
CA VAL A 587 5.98 -17.66 -54.25
C VAL A 587 5.24 -18.75 -55.05
N ALA A 588 4.23 -18.38 -55.84
CA ALA A 588 3.50 -19.32 -56.68
C ALA A 588 4.38 -19.90 -57.80
N THR A 589 5.23 -19.08 -58.44
CA THR A 589 6.20 -19.55 -59.44
C THR A 589 7.25 -20.46 -58.80
N GLY A 590 7.80 -20.09 -57.65
CA GLY A 590 8.74 -20.93 -56.91
C GLY A 590 8.13 -22.26 -56.46
N LEU A 591 6.87 -22.28 -56.03
CA LEU A 591 6.14 -23.50 -55.68
C LEU A 591 5.85 -24.41 -56.89
N MET A 592 5.81 -23.87 -58.11
CA MET A 592 5.60 -24.63 -59.35
C MET A 592 6.88 -25.29 -59.89
N GLU A 593 8.05 -24.84 -59.45
CA GLU A 593 9.37 -25.40 -59.80
C GLU A 593 9.86 -26.48 -58.82
N LEU A 594 9.16 -26.69 -57.70
CA LEU A 594 9.53 -27.65 -56.67
C LEU A 594 9.16 -29.10 -57.05
N ALA A 595 10.10 -30.03 -56.83
CA ALA A 595 9.82 -31.46 -56.90
C ALA A 595 8.89 -31.90 -55.76
N VAL A 596 8.09 -32.95 -55.97
CA VAL A 596 7.03 -33.34 -55.00
C VAL A 596 7.55 -33.67 -53.59
N TRP A 597 8.80 -34.15 -53.47
CA TRP A 597 9.44 -34.39 -52.18
C TRP A 597 9.82 -33.11 -51.41
N GLN A 598 9.91 -31.96 -52.08
CA GLN A 598 10.31 -30.68 -51.48
C GLN A 598 9.14 -29.96 -50.81
N TYR A 599 7.89 -30.24 -51.17
CA TYR A 599 6.71 -29.66 -50.52
C TYR A 599 6.66 -29.90 -48.99
N PRO A 600 6.83 -31.13 -48.46
CA PRO A 600 6.84 -31.33 -47.00
C PRO A 600 7.99 -30.57 -46.31
N VAL A 601 9.14 -30.44 -46.97
CA VAL A 601 10.29 -29.68 -46.45
C VAL A 601 10.00 -28.18 -46.40
N VAL A 602 9.39 -27.62 -47.44
CA VAL A 602 8.99 -26.21 -47.47
C VAL A 602 7.89 -25.91 -46.44
N ILE A 603 6.92 -26.80 -46.28
CA ILE A 603 5.87 -26.66 -45.24
C ILE A 603 6.51 -26.65 -43.85
N ALA A 604 7.44 -27.57 -43.58
CA ALA A 604 8.17 -27.60 -42.32
C ALA A 604 9.04 -26.34 -42.11
N ALA A 605 9.69 -25.84 -43.16
CA ALA A 605 10.50 -24.62 -43.12
C ALA A 605 9.65 -23.38 -42.85
N VAL A 606 8.45 -23.28 -43.45
CA VAL A 606 7.50 -22.19 -43.19
C VAL A 606 6.97 -22.26 -41.75
N TRP A 607 6.62 -23.44 -41.26
CA TRP A 607 6.23 -23.62 -39.86
C TRP A 607 7.33 -23.16 -38.91
N LEU A 608 8.58 -23.58 -39.15
CA LEU A 608 9.74 -23.17 -38.35
C LEU A 608 10.04 -21.68 -38.47
N ALA A 609 9.88 -21.06 -39.65
CA ALA A 609 10.11 -19.63 -39.83
C ALA A 609 9.07 -18.77 -39.08
N ILE A 610 7.82 -19.23 -39.00
CA ILE A 610 6.75 -18.56 -38.27
C ILE A 610 6.87 -18.80 -36.76
N SER A 611 7.06 -20.04 -36.33
CA SER A 611 7.05 -20.41 -34.91
C SER A 611 8.42 -20.26 -34.23
N GLY A 612 9.51 -20.46 -34.96
CA GLY A 612 10.89 -20.51 -34.46
C GLY A 612 11.32 -19.25 -33.72
N PRO A 613 11.11 -18.03 -34.25
CA PRO A 613 11.42 -16.80 -33.53
C PRO A 613 10.65 -16.67 -32.21
N SER A 614 9.37 -17.06 -32.19
CA SER A 614 8.53 -17.01 -30.99
C SER A 614 8.96 -18.04 -29.94
N MET A 615 9.32 -19.25 -30.36
CA MET A 615 9.88 -20.28 -29.49
C MET A 615 11.24 -19.86 -28.93
N LEU A 616 12.12 -19.24 -29.73
CA LEU A 616 13.41 -18.75 -29.28
C LEU A 616 13.27 -17.64 -28.23
N LEU A 617 12.38 -16.68 -28.48
CA LEU A 617 12.06 -15.61 -27.51
C LEU A 617 11.46 -16.17 -26.23
N ALA A 618 10.53 -17.12 -26.33
CA ALA A 618 9.97 -17.79 -25.17
C ALA A 618 11.04 -18.56 -24.40
N TRP A 619 11.89 -19.34 -25.08
CA TRP A 619 13.00 -20.05 -24.45
C TRP A 619 13.97 -19.12 -23.71
N LEU A 620 14.33 -17.97 -24.31
CA LEU A 620 15.16 -16.95 -23.68
C LEU A 620 14.47 -16.35 -22.44
N LYS A 621 13.19 -16.00 -22.53
CA LYS A 621 12.41 -15.46 -21.41
C LYS A 621 12.24 -16.47 -20.28
N LEU A 622 11.88 -17.72 -20.61
CA LEU A 622 11.69 -18.83 -19.65
C LEU A 622 12.96 -19.11 -18.84
N ARG A 623 14.14 -19.07 -19.48
CA ARG A 623 15.44 -19.25 -18.80
C ARG A 623 15.88 -18.06 -17.94
N ARG A 624 15.32 -16.88 -18.21
CA ARG A 624 15.61 -15.64 -17.49
C ARG A 624 14.55 -15.30 -16.43
N ARG A 625 13.52 -16.14 -16.25
CA ARG A 625 12.51 -15.94 -15.21
C ARG A 625 13.17 -15.78 -13.85
N ASN A 626 12.86 -14.67 -13.17
CA ASN A 626 13.47 -14.32 -11.89
C ASN A 626 12.38 -13.92 -10.90
N LEU A 627 12.45 -14.48 -9.69
CA LEU A 627 11.55 -14.12 -8.60
C LEU A 627 11.88 -12.73 -8.02
N GLY A 628 13.12 -12.26 -8.16
CA GLY A 628 13.60 -10.98 -7.60
C GLY A 628 12.64 -9.81 -7.82
N PRO A 629 12.35 -9.40 -9.08
CA PRO A 629 11.46 -8.28 -9.34
C PRO A 629 10.02 -8.46 -8.83
N ILE A 630 9.57 -9.69 -8.59
CA ILE A 630 8.25 -9.94 -8.01
C ILE A 630 8.29 -9.62 -6.50
N LEU A 631 9.33 -10.05 -5.80
CA LEU A 631 9.45 -9.78 -4.36
C LEU A 631 9.91 -8.35 -4.06
N ASP A 632 10.79 -7.77 -4.89
CA ASP A 632 11.26 -6.40 -4.74
C ASP A 632 10.10 -5.39 -4.80
N ALA A 633 9.07 -5.70 -5.59
CA ALA A 633 7.86 -4.91 -5.70
C ALA A 633 6.99 -4.94 -4.42
N ASN A 634 7.22 -5.91 -3.53
CA ASN A 634 6.56 -6.09 -2.24
C ASN A 634 7.48 -5.75 -1.06
N GLY A 635 8.50 -4.91 -1.27
CA GLY A 635 9.36 -4.39 -0.20
C GLY A 635 10.50 -5.32 0.23
N TRP A 636 10.71 -6.43 -0.46
CA TRP A 636 11.93 -7.22 -0.31
C TRP A 636 13.12 -6.52 -0.99
N ALA A 637 14.34 -6.87 -0.59
CA ALA A 637 15.54 -6.53 -1.35
C ALA A 637 16.26 -7.82 -1.74
N ILE A 638 15.93 -8.38 -2.91
CA ILE A 638 16.52 -9.63 -3.38
C ILE A 638 17.90 -9.35 -3.99
N ASN A 639 18.92 -9.94 -3.39
CA ASN A 639 20.32 -9.74 -3.78
C ASN A 639 20.78 -10.76 -4.84
N THR A 640 20.13 -11.92 -4.95
CA THR A 640 20.53 -12.98 -5.88
C THR A 640 19.54 -13.17 -7.04
N LYS A 641 20.02 -13.79 -8.13
CA LYS A 641 19.17 -14.16 -9.27
C LYS A 641 18.38 -15.42 -8.91
N ALA A 642 17.30 -15.29 -8.15
CA ALA A 642 16.41 -16.38 -7.77
C ALA A 642 15.61 -16.91 -8.99
N ARG A 643 16.25 -17.74 -9.83
CA ARG A 643 15.66 -18.18 -11.10
C ARG A 643 14.59 -19.25 -10.91
N LEU A 644 13.49 -19.07 -11.63
CA LEU A 644 12.43 -20.06 -11.80
C LEU A 644 12.70 -20.86 -13.06
N ASN A 645 13.48 -21.94 -12.97
CA ASN A 645 13.72 -22.81 -14.12
C ASN A 645 12.42 -23.55 -14.53
N VAL A 646 12.41 -24.12 -15.74
CA VAL A 646 11.21 -24.79 -16.28
C VAL A 646 10.69 -25.95 -15.42
N PRO A 647 11.51 -26.92 -14.95
CA PRO A 647 11.00 -28.03 -14.14
C PRO A 647 10.48 -27.57 -12.77
N PHE A 648 11.13 -26.61 -12.13
CA PHE A 648 10.66 -26.04 -10.87
C PHE A 648 9.38 -25.22 -11.08
N GLY A 649 9.31 -24.44 -12.18
CA GLY A 649 8.10 -23.74 -12.58
C GLY A 649 6.91 -24.68 -12.79
N ALA A 650 7.10 -25.82 -13.45
CA ALA A 650 6.05 -26.84 -13.60
C ALA A 650 5.58 -27.42 -12.26
N ALA A 651 6.42 -27.41 -11.22
CA ALA A 651 6.04 -27.86 -9.88
C ALA A 651 5.26 -26.80 -9.08
N LEU A 652 5.27 -25.53 -9.51
CA LEU A 652 4.56 -24.40 -8.87
C LEU A 652 3.17 -24.14 -9.48
N THR A 653 2.91 -24.65 -10.69
CA THR A 653 1.59 -24.61 -11.32
C THR A 653 1.18 -26.04 -11.71
N GLY A 654 0.34 -26.66 -10.89
CA GLY A 654 -0.17 -28.00 -11.18
C GLY A 654 -1.32 -27.95 -12.17
N VAL A 655 -1.15 -28.55 -13.35
CA VAL A 655 -2.23 -28.72 -14.35
C VAL A 655 -3.05 -29.97 -14.02
N ALA A 656 -4.37 -29.89 -14.14
CA ALA A 656 -5.26 -31.02 -13.91
C ALA A 656 -4.86 -32.24 -14.75
N LYS A 657 -4.62 -33.36 -14.08
CA LYS A 657 -4.40 -34.67 -14.69
C LYS A 657 -5.41 -35.62 -14.10
N LEU A 658 -5.97 -36.48 -14.95
CA LEU A 658 -6.78 -37.59 -14.48
C LEU A 658 -5.90 -38.56 -13.67
N PRO A 659 -6.41 -39.12 -12.57
CA PRO A 659 -5.64 -40.05 -11.75
C PRO A 659 -5.26 -41.30 -12.55
N ALA A 660 -4.16 -41.94 -12.17
CA ALA A 660 -3.71 -43.16 -12.82
C ALA A 660 -4.79 -44.26 -12.68
N GLY A 661 -5.17 -44.88 -13.80
CA GLY A 661 -6.24 -45.89 -13.83
C GLY A 661 -7.66 -45.33 -14.05
N ALA A 662 -7.83 -44.03 -14.24
CA ALA A 662 -9.14 -43.46 -14.58
C ALA A 662 -9.63 -43.94 -15.96
N GLU A 663 -10.80 -44.56 -16.00
CA GLU A 663 -11.50 -44.89 -17.24
C GLU A 663 -12.16 -43.62 -17.83
N ARG A 664 -12.06 -43.45 -19.15
CA ARG A 664 -12.66 -42.32 -19.88
C ARG A 664 -13.80 -42.85 -20.75
N SER A 665 -15.02 -42.35 -20.52
CA SER A 665 -16.06 -42.46 -21.53
C SER A 665 -15.74 -41.50 -22.67
N LEU A 666 -15.56 -42.02 -23.88
CA LEU A 666 -15.34 -41.23 -25.10
C LEU A 666 -16.67 -40.82 -25.78
N ALA A 667 -17.80 -41.28 -25.25
CA ALA A 667 -19.12 -40.90 -25.72
C ALA A 667 -19.52 -39.59 -25.06
N ASP A 668 -19.34 -38.49 -25.79
CA ASP A 668 -19.87 -37.17 -25.43
C ASP A 668 -21.19 -36.93 -26.19
N PRO A 669 -22.36 -36.96 -25.52
CA PRO A 669 -23.67 -36.76 -26.14
C PRO A 669 -23.87 -35.36 -26.73
N PHE A 670 -23.05 -34.38 -26.34
CA PHE A 670 -23.14 -32.98 -26.74
C PHE A 670 -21.95 -32.51 -27.57
N ALA A 671 -21.06 -33.42 -27.97
CA ALA A 671 -19.94 -33.08 -28.85
C ALA A 671 -20.47 -32.52 -30.19
N ASP A 672 -19.95 -31.35 -30.59
CA ASP A 672 -20.23 -30.79 -31.90
C ASP A 672 -19.97 -31.84 -32.99
N LYS A 673 -20.96 -32.05 -33.87
CA LYS A 673 -20.80 -32.92 -35.04
C LYS A 673 -19.58 -32.44 -35.81
N ARG A 674 -18.50 -33.21 -35.77
CA ARG A 674 -17.25 -32.89 -36.44
C ARG A 674 -17.55 -32.63 -37.90
N ARG A 675 -17.40 -31.37 -38.35
CA ARG A 675 -17.44 -31.04 -39.77
C ARG A 675 -16.42 -31.95 -40.46
N PRO A 676 -16.76 -32.60 -41.59
CA PRO A 676 -15.87 -33.55 -42.22
C PRO A 676 -14.76 -32.79 -42.97
N TRP A 677 -13.92 -32.06 -42.25
CA TRP A 677 -12.80 -31.30 -42.82
C TRP A 677 -11.86 -32.18 -43.63
N LYS A 678 -11.75 -33.46 -43.27
CA LYS A 678 -11.06 -34.48 -44.06
C LYS A 678 -11.71 -34.73 -45.42
N SER A 679 -13.05 -34.67 -45.53
CA SER A 679 -13.73 -34.77 -46.82
C SER A 679 -13.56 -33.50 -47.64
N TYR A 680 -13.57 -32.31 -47.02
CA TYR A 680 -13.24 -31.08 -47.73
C TYR A 680 -11.79 -31.09 -48.24
N LEU A 681 -10.84 -31.52 -47.41
CA LEU A 681 -9.44 -31.69 -47.80
C LEU A 681 -9.28 -32.73 -48.91
N PHE A 682 -10.03 -33.84 -48.84
CA PHE A 682 -10.05 -34.88 -49.86
C PHE A 682 -10.63 -34.35 -51.18
N VAL A 683 -11.74 -33.62 -51.15
CA VAL A 683 -12.33 -33.00 -52.36
C VAL A 683 -11.35 -32.00 -52.97
N VAL A 684 -10.71 -31.16 -52.16
CA VAL A 684 -9.66 -30.24 -52.64
C VAL A 684 -8.48 -31.01 -53.24
N ALA A 685 -8.02 -32.08 -52.59
CA ALA A 685 -6.95 -32.93 -53.11
C ALA A 685 -7.33 -33.60 -54.43
N VAL A 686 -8.56 -34.10 -54.57
CA VAL A 686 -9.09 -34.67 -55.82
C VAL A 686 -9.18 -33.61 -56.91
N LEU A 687 -9.63 -32.40 -56.60
CA LEU A 687 -9.68 -31.29 -57.57
C LEU A 687 -8.28 -30.85 -58.01
N VAL A 688 -7.32 -30.80 -57.09
CA VAL A 688 -5.92 -30.47 -57.39
C VAL A 688 -5.26 -31.57 -58.21
N LEU A 689 -5.43 -32.84 -57.83
CA LEU A 689 -4.92 -33.99 -58.60
C LEU A 689 -5.59 -34.07 -59.98
N GLY A 690 -6.89 -33.81 -60.07
CA GLY A 690 -7.63 -33.72 -61.33
C GLY A 690 -7.15 -32.57 -62.22
N GLY A 691 -6.85 -31.40 -61.63
CA GLY A 691 -6.27 -30.26 -62.34
C GLY A 691 -4.83 -30.50 -62.80
N LEU A 692 -4.00 -31.14 -61.96
CA LEU A 692 -2.62 -31.53 -62.31
C LEU A 692 -2.58 -32.63 -63.38
N TRP A 693 -3.53 -33.56 -63.33
CA TRP A 693 -3.75 -34.56 -64.38
C TRP A 693 -4.21 -33.87 -65.66
N TYR A 694 -5.24 -33.01 -65.62
CA TYR A 694 -5.71 -32.24 -66.78
C TYR A 694 -4.60 -31.39 -67.42
N ALA A 695 -3.68 -30.83 -66.62
CA ALA A 695 -2.52 -30.09 -67.10
C ALA A 695 -1.35 -30.98 -67.61
N GLY A 696 -1.50 -32.31 -67.63
CA GLY A 696 -0.52 -33.28 -68.10
C GLY A 696 0.71 -33.47 -67.21
N ARG A 697 0.72 -32.90 -65.99
CA ARG A 697 1.88 -33.00 -65.08
C ARG A 697 1.97 -34.31 -64.33
N LEU A 698 0.89 -35.09 -64.28
CA LEU A 698 0.85 -36.42 -63.67
C LEU A 698 1.05 -37.56 -64.68
N ASP A 699 1.11 -37.25 -65.98
CA ASP A 699 1.27 -38.22 -67.07
C ASP A 699 2.55 -39.07 -66.95
N PRO A 700 3.73 -38.54 -66.57
CA PRO A 700 4.96 -39.33 -66.44
C PRO A 700 4.95 -40.36 -65.30
N TRP A 701 4.00 -40.24 -64.36
CA TRP A 701 3.94 -41.08 -63.15
C TRP A 701 2.77 -42.06 -63.18
N LEU A 702 1.99 -42.06 -64.27
CA LEU A 702 0.92 -43.01 -64.49
C LEU A 702 1.51 -44.31 -65.10
N PRO A 703 1.16 -45.49 -64.57
CA PRO A 703 1.75 -46.76 -64.98
C PRO A 703 1.30 -47.24 -66.38
N LEU A 704 0.34 -46.54 -67.00
CA LEU A 704 -0.26 -46.91 -68.27
C LEU A 704 -0.43 -45.66 -69.14
N ASP A 705 0.17 -45.67 -70.34
CA ASP A 705 0.10 -44.56 -71.30
C ASP A 705 -1.35 -44.19 -71.70
N GLN A 706 -2.26 -45.16 -71.64
CA GLN A 706 -3.68 -44.98 -71.95
C GLN A 706 -4.43 -44.11 -70.93
N LEU A 707 -3.86 -43.87 -69.75
CA LEU A 707 -4.43 -43.06 -68.67
C LEU A 707 -3.86 -41.64 -68.63
N THR A 708 -2.94 -41.30 -69.54
CA THR A 708 -2.37 -39.96 -69.64
C THR A 708 -3.42 -38.97 -70.16
N SER A 709 -3.34 -37.73 -69.68
CA SER A 709 -4.25 -36.65 -70.04
C SER A 709 -4.25 -36.38 -71.54
N THR A 710 -3.08 -36.49 -72.18
CA THR A 710 -2.89 -36.29 -73.62
C THR A 710 -3.55 -37.39 -74.46
N HIS A 711 -3.61 -38.62 -73.97
CA HIS A 711 -4.28 -39.74 -74.64
C HIS A 711 -5.80 -39.73 -74.44
N LEU A 712 -6.29 -39.35 -73.25
CA LEU A 712 -7.72 -39.38 -72.92
C LEU A 712 -8.49 -38.12 -73.33
N LEU A 713 -7.87 -36.94 -73.24
CA LEU A 713 -8.50 -35.66 -73.62
C LEU A 713 -8.14 -35.24 -75.04
N GLY A 714 -7.16 -35.88 -75.69
CA GLY A 714 -6.75 -35.60 -77.07
C GLY A 714 -6.38 -34.12 -77.27
N ASP A 715 -6.92 -33.51 -78.33
CA ASP A 715 -6.71 -32.09 -78.67
C ASP A 715 -7.29 -31.10 -77.64
N HIS A 716 -8.10 -31.57 -76.71
CA HIS A 716 -8.63 -30.75 -75.61
C HIS A 716 -7.71 -30.73 -74.38
N ALA A 717 -6.62 -31.50 -74.38
CA ALA A 717 -5.61 -31.46 -73.33
C ALA A 717 -4.74 -30.19 -73.49
N PRO A 718 -4.61 -29.33 -72.47
CA PRO A 718 -3.72 -28.17 -72.52
C PRO A 718 -2.24 -28.54 -72.76
N ALA A 719 -1.83 -29.77 -72.43
CA ALA A 719 -0.49 -30.28 -72.70
C ALA A 719 -0.26 -30.68 -74.18
N ALA A 720 -1.31 -30.97 -74.95
CA ALA A 720 -1.20 -31.37 -76.37
C ALA A 720 -0.79 -30.20 -77.28
N HIS A 721 -1.12 -28.96 -76.90
CA HIS A 721 -0.78 -27.76 -77.66
C HIS A 721 0.72 -27.35 -77.61
N HIS A 722 1.56 -28.06 -76.84
CA HIS A 722 3.00 -27.80 -76.75
C HIS A 722 3.89 -28.74 -77.58
N ALA A 723 3.33 -29.74 -78.28
CA ALA A 723 4.09 -30.68 -79.10
C ALA A 723 4.19 -30.21 -80.57
N SER A 724 5.31 -29.59 -80.94
CA SER A 724 5.66 -29.28 -82.34
C SER A 724 6.14 -30.55 -83.09
N PRO A 725 5.92 -30.67 -84.42
CA PRO A 725 6.14 -31.92 -85.17
C PRO A 725 7.62 -32.21 -85.48
N THR A 726 7.98 -33.50 -85.42
CA THR A 726 9.30 -34.11 -85.69
C THR A 726 9.64 -34.21 -87.20
N PRO A 727 10.91 -34.07 -87.62
CA PRO A 727 11.35 -34.16 -89.03
C PRO A 727 11.60 -35.60 -89.51
N PRO A 728 11.67 -35.87 -90.85
CA PRO A 728 11.72 -37.23 -91.40
C PRO A 728 13.09 -37.92 -91.26
N THR A 729 13.01 -39.24 -91.05
CA THR A 729 14.07 -40.24 -90.81
C THR A 729 15.02 -40.46 -92.00
N SER A 730 16.33 -40.52 -91.71
CA SER A 730 17.42 -40.90 -92.62
C SER A 730 17.62 -42.42 -92.70
N VAL A 731 17.88 -42.92 -93.92
CA VAL A 731 18.17 -44.33 -94.25
C VAL A 731 19.67 -44.62 -94.03
N THR A 732 19.98 -45.74 -93.37
CA THR A 732 21.34 -46.22 -93.04
C THR A 732 21.85 -47.22 -94.11
N PRO A 733 23.16 -47.29 -94.43
CA PRO A 733 23.71 -47.94 -95.64
C PRO A 733 24.07 -49.43 -95.46
N PRO A 734 24.34 -50.19 -96.56
CA PRO A 734 24.77 -51.59 -96.50
C PRO A 734 26.29 -51.77 -96.28
N PRO A 735 26.74 -52.97 -95.83
CA PRO A 735 28.05 -53.19 -95.20
C PRO A 735 29.19 -53.60 -96.15
N ALA A 736 30.42 -53.50 -95.65
CA ALA A 736 31.70 -53.62 -96.36
C ALA A 736 32.27 -55.05 -96.49
N ALA A 737 33.13 -55.26 -97.51
CA ALA A 737 34.40 -56.04 -97.48
C ALA A 737 35.03 -56.13 -98.89
N PRO A 738 36.35 -56.43 -99.04
CA PRO A 738 37.51 -56.10 -98.19
C PRO A 738 38.27 -54.83 -98.63
#